data_AF-A0A2V7ZRU5-F1
#
_entry.id   AF-A0A2V7ZRU5-F1
#
_cell.length_a   1.000
_cell.length_b   1.000
_cell.length_c   1.000
_cell.angle_alpha   90.00
_cell.angle_beta   90.00
_cell.angle_gamma   90.00
#
_symmetry.space_group_name_H-M   'P 1'
#
loop_
_entity.id
_entity.type
_entity.pdbx_description
1 polymer ?
#
loop_
_entity_poly.entity_id
_entity_poly.type
_entity_poly.pdbx_seq_one_letter_code
_entity_poly.pdbx_strand_id
1 'polypeptide(L)'
;MKDSRKRAAGASRRTFLKAAAGVTAGTMFSGRALSAQSRAAAAAAARPPLAFPKINPQFMITPDQASDWNVFKSQGGPTYAGSTGWKRFTDFLVSKMPEFGAVDLDYVEIPYDHYIVDDWPDRRTHAHDSGVAIEKLVTDGTPVPVVASYGMTSGFTPREGITAPMLYYDPAHPPAAGDIAGKILVFQTAPYPNPPYSNSFLDNYTLTDYEWRSPGKWPTLFTPPAASVTSSYHSRWVWSQLGGFAAIGINGHAAGIVVVYDLSPGAAFGLAQRSVYTPDGKAGLGAKYINCPTLTLDRVNGAKVLADAKAGRAATLTLTARFQRDTGKAIIATLPGSDYGTPRDEQVLLATHTDAMSLIEENGGLGMLGIMSYFNRLPRSARPRTLVFYFDCRHFMPGGEASWPQFDYYTVHPERLKTIVATIGIEHMGGRQTIETGPDGNRYEYSSELPENGGVITSLMDVYNNNIWLVEAIARAATDNHWPRVDVKAGRRISGHGEESDEQGARVSHPGHRARRRLARRLDADVRPGRYGSGSARVRQRLFRPAGGRLVAARGRIHAGQASGHRSRVGHAEVGAGEAAGLGVRGAARSVDAPGSAREPIRRRIQARRNRRARSCEERAEGSHREHRGSSGERPTECAETVSGQPTRHAGLSIS
;
A
#
# COMPACT_ATOMS: atom_id res chain seq x y z
N MET A 1 54.49 -30.14 19.80
CA MET A 1 53.17 -30.61 20.29
C MET A 1 52.12 -29.97 19.38
N LYS A 2 51.69 -30.61 18.27
CA LYS A 2 50.56 -31.57 18.16
C LYS A 2 49.38 -31.13 19.05
N ASP A 3 48.17 -30.84 18.60
CA ASP A 3 47.46 -31.20 17.36
C ASP A 3 46.25 -30.28 17.12
N SER A 4 45.85 -30.21 15.85
CA SER A 4 44.57 -29.68 15.35
C SER A 4 43.33 -30.44 15.86
N ARG A 5 42.15 -29.81 15.81
CA ARG A 5 40.83 -30.48 15.63
C ARG A 5 39.76 -29.40 15.28
N LYS A 6 39.40 -29.24 14.01
CA LYS A 6 38.27 -29.89 13.30
C LYS A 6 36.96 -29.88 14.10
N ARG A 7 36.03 -28.99 13.70
CA ARG A 7 34.59 -29.11 13.93
C ARG A 7 33.98 -29.94 12.79
N ALA A 8 33.19 -30.94 13.16
CA ALA A 8 32.23 -31.63 12.30
C ALA A 8 30.89 -31.73 13.02
N ALA A 9 29.84 -31.69 12.23
CA ALA A 9 28.42 -31.54 12.57
C ALA A 9 27.79 -32.78 13.26
N GLY A 10 26.61 -32.59 13.87
CA GLY A 10 25.72 -33.70 14.23
C GLY A 10 24.62 -33.37 15.25
N ALA A 11 23.38 -33.30 14.75
CA ALA A 11 22.07 -33.19 15.41
C ALA A 11 21.88 -33.77 16.83
N SER A 12 21.00 -33.19 17.67
CA SER A 12 19.55 -33.49 17.64
C SER A 12 18.77 -32.87 18.82
N ARG A 13 17.50 -32.57 18.56
CA ARG A 13 16.46 -32.20 19.52
C ARG A 13 16.27 -33.29 20.58
N ARG A 14 16.77 -33.07 21.79
CA ARG A 14 16.26 -33.62 23.07
C ARG A 14 17.18 -33.11 24.16
N THR A 15 16.72 -32.13 24.94
CA THR A 15 16.98 -31.90 26.38
C THR A 15 16.62 -30.45 26.71
N PHE A 16 15.32 -30.18 26.94
CA PHE A 16 14.89 -29.17 27.91
C PHE A 16 13.43 -29.44 28.34
N LEU A 17 13.19 -30.68 28.76
CA LEU A 17 12.01 -31.09 29.52
C LEU A 17 12.56 -31.83 30.73
N LYS A 18 12.81 -31.10 31.83
CA LYS A 18 12.95 -31.58 33.22
C LYS A 18 13.46 -30.45 34.13
N ALA A 19 12.58 -29.49 34.44
CA ALA A 19 12.68 -28.65 35.63
C ALA A 19 11.37 -27.86 35.82
N ALA A 20 10.27 -28.55 36.14
CA ALA A 20 9.09 -27.98 36.81
C ALA A 20 8.09 -29.12 37.08
N ALA A 21 8.49 -30.08 37.92
CA ALA A 21 7.58 -31.01 38.55
C ALA A 21 7.88 -30.95 40.06
N GLY A 22 6.90 -30.48 40.83
CA GLY A 22 6.97 -30.39 42.28
C GLY A 22 6.64 -28.99 42.79
N VAL A 23 5.36 -28.72 43.03
CA VAL A 23 4.76 -28.66 44.39
C VAL A 23 3.26 -28.48 44.20
N THR A 24 2.52 -29.56 44.44
CA THR A 24 1.08 -29.54 44.73
C THR A 24 0.88 -29.12 46.19
N ALA A 25 0.30 -27.94 46.40
CA ALA A 25 -0.42 -27.58 47.61
C ALA A 25 -1.65 -26.74 47.23
N GLY A 26 -2.70 -27.42 46.75
CA GLY A 26 -4.08 -26.96 46.96
C GLY A 26 -4.38 -27.14 48.44
N THR A 27 -5.02 -26.21 49.13
CA THR A 27 -6.45 -25.89 49.02
C THR A 27 -6.63 -24.65 49.90
N MET A 28 -7.29 -23.58 49.43
CA MET A 28 -7.90 -22.45 50.20
C MET A 28 -7.98 -21.08 49.46
N PHE A 29 -7.75 -21.00 48.13
CA PHE A 29 -7.95 -19.72 47.40
C PHE A 29 -8.93 -19.75 46.21
N SER A 30 -9.57 -20.89 45.93
CA SER A 30 -10.54 -21.03 44.84
C SER A 30 -11.87 -20.29 45.06
N GLY A 31 -12.22 -19.90 46.30
CA GLY A 31 -13.46 -19.14 46.58
C GLY A 31 -13.40 -17.64 46.27
N ARG A 32 -12.20 -17.03 46.29
CA ARG A 32 -12.02 -15.58 46.04
C ARG A 32 -11.89 -15.24 44.55
N ALA A 33 -11.32 -16.13 43.73
CA ALA A 33 -11.16 -15.92 42.30
C ALA A 33 -12.49 -16.04 41.54
N LEU A 34 -13.36 -16.98 41.94
CA LEU A 34 -14.70 -17.15 41.36
C LEU A 34 -15.66 -16.02 41.74
N SER A 35 -15.53 -15.44 42.94
CA SER A 35 -16.35 -14.29 43.37
C SER A 35 -15.88 -12.96 42.78
N ALA A 36 -14.59 -12.80 42.46
CA ALA A 36 -14.08 -11.65 41.73
C ALA A 36 -14.47 -11.67 40.25
N GLN A 37 -14.44 -12.85 39.60
CA GLN A 37 -14.93 -13.03 38.23
C GLN A 37 -16.45 -12.88 38.14
N SER A 38 -17.22 -13.35 39.13
CA SER A 38 -18.68 -13.17 39.15
C SER A 38 -19.10 -11.73 39.45
N ARG A 39 -18.35 -10.99 40.29
CA ARG A 39 -18.56 -9.55 40.50
C ARG A 39 -18.18 -8.70 39.29
N ALA A 40 -17.11 -9.02 38.58
CA ALA A 40 -16.75 -8.35 37.33
C ALA A 40 -17.76 -8.63 36.21
N ALA A 41 -18.24 -9.88 36.10
CA ALA A 41 -19.30 -10.26 35.17
C ALA A 41 -20.66 -9.62 35.53
N ALA A 42 -21.00 -9.54 36.83
CA ALA A 42 -22.20 -8.86 37.30
C ALA A 42 -22.13 -7.33 37.13
N ALA A 43 -20.95 -6.72 37.31
CA ALA A 43 -20.72 -5.30 37.03
C ALA A 43 -20.76 -4.98 35.52
N ALA A 44 -20.31 -5.92 34.66
CA ALA A 44 -20.47 -5.81 33.21
C ALA A 44 -21.94 -5.99 32.77
N ALA A 45 -22.70 -6.87 33.45
CA ALA A 45 -24.13 -7.09 33.20
C ALA A 45 -25.04 -5.99 33.77
N ALA A 46 -24.57 -5.22 34.76
CA ALA A 46 -25.30 -4.11 35.38
C ALA A 46 -25.13 -2.78 34.64
N ARG A 47 -24.23 -2.70 33.63
CA ARG A 47 -24.18 -1.54 32.74
C ARG A 47 -25.36 -1.68 31.76
N PRO A 48 -26.28 -0.70 31.68
CA PRO A 48 -27.25 -0.70 30.59
C PRO A 48 -26.48 -0.87 29.29
N PRO A 49 -26.98 -1.63 28.29
CA PRO A 49 -26.29 -1.77 27.03
C PRO A 49 -26.04 -0.35 26.53
N LEU A 50 -24.75 0.05 26.50
CA LEU A 50 -24.37 1.35 25.99
C LEU A 50 -24.94 1.36 24.57
N ALA A 51 -25.96 2.18 24.34
CA ALA A 51 -26.47 2.39 23.01
C ALA A 51 -25.25 2.68 22.13
N PHE A 52 -25.12 1.97 21.00
CA PHE A 52 -23.98 2.19 20.11
C PHE A 52 -23.87 3.69 19.84
N PRO A 53 -22.73 4.31 20.20
CA PRO A 53 -22.61 5.75 20.12
C PRO A 53 -22.77 6.15 18.65
N LYS A 54 -23.74 7.02 18.37
CA LYS A 54 -23.92 7.58 17.03
C LYS A 54 -22.83 8.63 16.80
N ILE A 55 -22.23 8.61 15.61
CA ILE A 55 -21.30 9.67 15.20
C ILE A 55 -22.08 10.98 15.16
N ASN A 56 -21.53 12.04 15.75
CA ASN A 56 -22.03 13.39 15.61
C ASN A 56 -21.36 14.04 14.39
N PRO A 57 -22.07 14.24 13.27
CA PRO A 57 -21.48 14.81 12.05
C PRO A 57 -20.89 16.21 12.28
N GLN A 58 -21.39 16.96 13.26
CA GLN A 58 -20.88 18.30 13.60
C GLN A 58 -19.47 18.25 14.23
N PHE A 59 -19.04 17.09 14.72
CA PHE A 59 -17.72 16.91 15.31
C PHE A 59 -16.69 16.39 14.32
N MET A 60 -17.12 15.92 13.15
CA MET A 60 -16.22 15.45 12.10
C MET A 60 -15.48 16.62 11.46
N ILE A 61 -14.27 16.35 10.97
CA ILE A 61 -13.58 17.25 10.03
C ILE A 61 -14.40 17.38 8.74
N THR A 62 -14.23 18.50 8.03
CA THR A 62 -14.91 18.68 6.73
C THR A 62 -14.16 17.96 5.61
N PRO A 63 -14.84 17.58 4.51
CA PRO A 63 -14.17 17.04 3.33
C PRO A 63 -13.10 17.98 2.76
N ASP A 64 -13.34 19.29 2.78
CA ASP A 64 -12.36 20.29 2.36
C ASP A 64 -11.10 20.27 3.23
N GLN A 65 -11.26 20.15 4.55
CA GLN A 65 -10.13 20.04 5.47
C GLN A 65 -9.33 18.75 5.22
N ALA A 66 -10.01 17.61 5.06
CA ALA A 66 -9.36 16.34 4.73
C ALA A 66 -8.62 16.42 3.39
N SER A 67 -9.21 17.08 2.39
CA SER A 67 -8.60 17.31 1.08
C SER A 67 -7.36 18.20 1.20
N ASP A 68 -7.44 19.31 1.95
CA ASP A 68 -6.33 20.24 2.15
C ASP A 68 -5.14 19.55 2.83
N TRP A 69 -5.39 18.68 3.81
CA TRP A 69 -4.35 17.88 4.45
C TRP A 69 -3.68 16.89 3.49
N ASN A 70 -4.46 16.20 2.66
CA ASN A 70 -3.92 15.31 1.63
C ASN A 70 -3.13 16.08 0.56
N VAL A 71 -3.59 17.27 0.16
CA VAL A 71 -2.85 18.16 -0.75
C VAL A 71 -1.54 18.61 -0.12
N PHE A 72 -1.57 19.04 1.15
CA PHE A 72 -0.35 19.40 1.89
C PHE A 72 0.65 18.24 1.90
N LYS A 73 0.19 17.01 2.20
CA LYS A 73 1.04 15.82 2.21
C LYS A 73 1.61 15.52 0.83
N SER A 74 0.80 15.60 -0.22
CA SER A 74 1.24 15.32 -1.60
C SER A 74 2.41 16.21 -2.07
N GLN A 75 2.54 17.43 -1.51
CA GLN A 75 3.65 18.35 -1.82
C GLN A 75 5.01 17.88 -1.28
N GLY A 76 5.02 16.94 -0.33
CA GLY A 76 6.25 16.38 0.24
C GLY A 76 6.88 15.26 -0.59
N GLY A 77 6.17 14.72 -1.58
CA GLY A 77 6.61 13.54 -2.33
C GLY A 77 6.61 12.26 -1.46
N PRO A 78 7.40 11.23 -1.84
CA PRO A 78 7.70 10.09 -0.99
C PRO A 78 8.25 10.54 0.38
N THR A 79 7.77 9.93 1.46
CA THR A 79 8.10 10.28 2.84
C THR A 79 8.88 9.18 3.54
N TYR A 80 10.01 8.74 2.99
CA TYR A 80 10.90 7.80 3.69
C TYR A 80 11.36 8.36 5.05
N ALA A 81 11.47 7.53 6.07
CA ALA A 81 11.78 7.95 7.43
C ALA A 81 13.01 8.87 7.49
N GLY A 82 12.89 10.00 8.19
CA GLY A 82 13.97 10.99 8.33
C GLY A 82 14.25 11.87 7.10
N SER A 83 13.63 11.60 5.95
CA SER A 83 13.74 12.46 4.75
C SER A 83 13.11 13.84 4.96
N THR A 84 13.43 14.80 4.10
CA THR A 84 12.85 16.16 4.15
C THR A 84 11.33 16.15 4.04
N GLY A 85 10.77 15.35 3.13
CA GLY A 85 9.32 15.22 2.97
C GLY A 85 8.66 14.62 4.21
N TRP A 86 9.28 13.59 4.79
CA TRP A 86 8.84 12.96 6.03
C TRP A 86 8.85 13.94 7.20
N LYS A 87 9.96 14.68 7.43
CA LYS A 87 10.07 15.68 8.49
C LYS A 87 8.98 16.74 8.38
N ARG A 88 8.78 17.29 7.18
CA ARG A 88 7.70 18.27 6.94
C ARG A 88 6.31 17.70 7.27
N PHE A 89 6.08 16.43 6.95
CA PHE A 89 4.80 15.79 7.24
C PHE A 89 4.62 15.51 8.73
N THR A 90 5.63 14.96 9.41
CA THR A 90 5.54 14.67 10.84
C THR A 90 5.53 15.93 11.69
N ASP A 91 6.24 16.99 11.29
CA ASP A 91 6.12 18.32 11.91
C ASP A 91 4.69 18.87 11.81
N PHE A 92 4.05 18.69 10.65
CA PHE A 92 2.64 19.04 10.50
C PHE A 92 1.75 18.22 11.44
N LEU A 93 1.91 16.89 11.50
CA LEU A 93 1.16 16.05 12.42
C LEU A 93 1.35 16.51 13.88
N VAL A 94 2.59 16.59 14.33
CA VAL A 94 2.98 16.99 15.70
C VAL A 94 2.43 18.37 16.05
N SER A 95 2.47 19.33 15.12
CA SER A 95 1.90 20.66 15.35
C SER A 95 0.38 20.63 15.60
N LYS A 96 -0.34 19.68 14.99
CA LYS A 96 -1.80 19.55 15.11
C LYS A 96 -2.24 18.78 16.35
N MET A 97 -1.40 17.91 16.90
CA MET A 97 -1.79 17.08 18.05
C MET A 97 -2.21 17.91 19.27
N PRO A 98 -1.45 18.95 19.73
CA PRO A 98 -1.88 19.79 20.85
C PRO A 98 -3.11 20.65 20.52
N GLU A 99 -3.25 21.13 19.27
CA GLU A 99 -4.47 21.84 18.83
C GLU A 99 -5.72 20.96 18.99
N PHE A 100 -5.56 19.64 18.88
CA PHE A 100 -6.62 18.65 19.09
C PHE A 100 -6.55 17.98 20.48
N GLY A 101 -5.96 18.65 21.46
CA GLY A 101 -6.05 18.29 22.87
C GLY A 101 -5.21 17.10 23.30
N ALA A 102 -4.29 16.64 22.44
CA ALA A 102 -3.32 15.64 22.84
C ALA A 102 -2.25 16.24 23.79
N VAL A 103 -1.79 15.39 24.70
CA VAL A 103 -0.76 15.63 25.71
C VAL A 103 0.25 14.48 25.68
N ASP A 104 1.27 14.52 26.54
CA ASP A 104 2.31 13.50 26.67
C ASP A 104 2.92 13.10 25.32
N LEU A 105 3.35 14.10 24.55
CA LEU A 105 4.07 13.84 23.32
C LEU A 105 5.43 13.24 23.68
N ASP A 106 5.69 12.06 23.13
CA ASP A 106 6.92 11.30 23.35
C ASP A 106 7.39 10.70 22.02
N TYR A 107 8.65 10.28 21.94
CA TYR A 107 9.18 9.66 20.74
C TYR A 107 10.40 8.78 21.01
N VAL A 108 10.63 7.83 20.11
CA VAL A 108 11.89 7.11 19.99
C VAL A 108 12.55 7.49 18.67
N GLU A 109 13.82 7.90 18.72
CA GLU A 109 14.61 8.17 17.52
C GLU A 109 15.16 6.87 16.93
N ILE A 110 15.12 6.77 15.61
CA ILE A 110 15.44 5.54 14.89
C ILE A 110 16.47 5.87 13.81
N PRO A 111 17.77 5.73 14.12
CA PRO A 111 18.82 6.05 13.16
C PRO A 111 19.09 4.83 12.25
N TYR A 112 19.06 5.05 10.94
CA TYR A 112 19.25 4.01 9.93
C TYR A 112 19.94 4.53 8.67
N ASP A 113 20.39 3.60 7.84
CA ASP A 113 21.02 3.93 6.57
C ASP A 113 19.92 3.97 5.49
N HIS A 114 19.50 5.18 5.14
CA HIS A 114 18.52 5.45 4.12
C HIS A 114 19.15 5.32 2.74
N TYR A 115 18.58 4.41 1.94
CA TYR A 115 18.96 4.23 0.54
C TYR A 115 18.23 5.23 -0.36
N ILE A 116 18.98 6.15 -0.96
CA ILE A 116 18.45 7.23 -1.80
C ILE A 116 18.90 7.00 -3.24
N VAL A 117 17.95 6.90 -4.16
CA VAL A 117 18.21 6.92 -5.59
C VAL A 117 18.18 8.37 -6.08
N ASP A 118 19.22 8.79 -6.80
CA ASP A 118 19.36 10.19 -7.21
C ASP A 118 18.35 10.59 -8.31
N ASP A 119 17.92 9.62 -9.11
CA ASP A 119 16.99 9.81 -10.23
C ASP A 119 15.77 8.90 -10.08
N TRP A 120 15.00 9.16 -9.02
CA TRP A 120 13.74 8.45 -8.78
C TRP A 120 12.73 8.73 -9.90
N PRO A 121 11.93 7.74 -10.36
CA PRO A 121 11.04 7.96 -11.49
C PRO A 121 9.99 9.02 -11.14
N ASP A 122 9.99 10.13 -11.88
CA ASP A 122 9.03 11.23 -11.74
C ASP A 122 8.16 11.30 -13.01
N ARG A 123 6.84 11.25 -12.86
CA ARG A 123 5.90 11.26 -14.00
C ARG A 123 6.05 12.47 -14.93
N ARG A 124 6.65 13.57 -14.45
CA ARG A 124 6.91 14.77 -15.26
C ARG A 124 8.11 14.62 -16.19
N THR A 125 9.06 13.77 -15.83
CA THR A 125 10.34 13.61 -16.54
C THR A 125 10.57 12.19 -17.09
N HIS A 126 9.91 11.18 -16.54
CA HIS A 126 10.07 9.74 -16.82
C HIS A 126 8.78 9.10 -17.40
N ALA A 127 7.90 9.88 -18.05
CA ALA A 127 6.68 9.31 -18.64
C ALA A 127 7.00 8.50 -19.91
N HIS A 128 6.32 7.35 -20.07
CA HIS A 128 6.41 6.48 -21.25
C HIS A 128 6.22 7.24 -22.57
N ASP A 129 5.34 8.26 -22.56
CA ASP A 129 5.02 9.05 -23.76
C ASP A 129 5.77 10.39 -23.83
N SER A 130 6.75 10.63 -22.94
CA SER A 130 7.47 11.91 -22.88
C SER A 130 8.40 12.16 -24.08
N GLY A 131 8.77 11.09 -24.80
CA GLY A 131 9.78 11.14 -25.85
C GLY A 131 11.20 11.42 -25.34
N VAL A 132 11.41 11.47 -24.02
CA VAL A 132 12.72 11.67 -23.39
C VAL A 132 13.23 10.29 -22.97
N ALA A 133 14.23 9.77 -23.70
CA ALA A 133 14.96 8.59 -23.25
C ALA A 133 15.78 8.97 -22.03
N ILE A 134 15.55 8.30 -20.91
CA ILE A 134 16.45 8.38 -19.76
C ILE A 134 17.31 7.14 -19.85
N GLU A 135 18.59 7.33 -20.18
CA GLU A 135 19.55 6.24 -20.41
C GLU A 135 19.96 5.57 -19.08
N LYS A 136 18.99 5.02 -18.35
CA LYS A 136 19.21 4.12 -17.19
C LYS A 136 19.49 2.70 -17.64
N LEU A 137 18.97 2.32 -18.79
CA LEU A 137 19.17 1.00 -19.36
C LEU A 137 19.28 1.13 -20.87
N VAL A 138 20.39 0.65 -21.43
CA VAL A 138 20.62 0.54 -22.87
C VAL A 138 20.81 -0.94 -23.18
N THR A 139 20.01 -1.50 -24.09
CA THR A 139 20.11 -2.90 -24.48
C THR A 139 20.38 -3.01 -25.98
N ASP A 140 21.40 -3.78 -26.34
CA ASP A 140 21.85 -3.92 -27.74
C ASP A 140 22.06 -2.55 -28.43
N GLY A 141 22.67 -1.59 -27.71
CA GLY A 141 22.94 -0.23 -28.19
C GLY A 141 21.72 0.69 -28.27
N THR A 142 20.52 0.24 -27.88
CA THR A 142 19.29 1.03 -27.93
C THR A 142 18.79 1.35 -26.51
N PRO A 143 18.54 2.62 -26.16
CA PRO A 143 17.95 2.98 -24.88
C PRO A 143 16.57 2.36 -24.66
N VAL A 144 16.32 1.89 -23.44
CA VAL A 144 14.98 1.53 -22.97
C VAL A 144 14.29 2.81 -22.52
N PRO A 145 13.09 3.14 -23.05
CA PRO A 145 12.49 4.46 -22.82
C PRO A 145 12.29 4.82 -21.34
N VAL A 146 11.75 3.87 -20.56
CA VAL A 146 11.42 4.10 -19.14
C VAL A 146 11.84 2.91 -18.29
N VAL A 147 12.49 3.23 -17.17
CA VAL A 147 12.63 2.32 -16.02
C VAL A 147 11.51 2.62 -15.03
N ALA A 148 10.76 1.59 -14.65
CA ALA A 148 9.56 1.75 -13.85
C ALA A 148 9.89 2.07 -12.38
N SER A 149 10.91 1.40 -11.82
CA SER A 149 11.37 1.58 -10.44
C SER A 149 12.70 0.85 -10.20
N TYR A 150 13.17 0.81 -8.96
CA TYR A 150 14.45 0.26 -8.54
C TYR A 150 14.30 -0.71 -7.36
N GLY A 151 15.24 -1.67 -7.23
CA GLY A 151 15.33 -2.50 -6.03
C GLY A 151 15.85 -1.69 -4.85
N MET A 152 15.07 -1.57 -3.76
CA MET A 152 15.53 -0.88 -2.56
C MET A 152 16.76 -1.57 -1.98
N THR A 153 17.74 -0.78 -1.53
CA THR A 153 19.03 -1.23 -0.99
C THR A 153 19.92 -2.01 -1.97
N SER A 154 19.56 -2.07 -3.27
CA SER A 154 20.26 -2.90 -4.27
C SER A 154 21.67 -2.43 -4.63
N GLY A 155 22.13 -1.29 -4.10
CA GLY A 155 23.43 -0.73 -4.40
C GLY A 155 23.38 0.26 -5.57
N PHE A 156 24.47 0.39 -6.30
CA PHE A 156 24.64 1.41 -7.33
C PHE A 156 25.68 0.99 -8.37
N THR A 157 25.76 1.78 -9.45
CA THR A 157 26.76 1.69 -10.49
C THR A 157 27.66 2.94 -10.46
N PRO A 158 28.83 2.89 -11.12
CA PRO A 158 29.49 4.11 -11.60
C PRO A 158 28.56 4.94 -12.47
N ARG A 159 28.93 6.21 -12.72
CA ARG A 159 28.09 7.16 -13.47
C ARG A 159 27.93 6.75 -14.93
N GLU A 160 28.94 6.12 -15.49
CA GLU A 160 28.97 5.51 -16.82
C GLU A 160 28.18 4.19 -16.91
N GLY A 161 27.65 3.69 -15.80
CA GLY A 161 26.94 2.42 -15.72
C GLY A 161 27.87 1.21 -15.72
N ILE A 162 27.28 0.03 -15.69
CA ILE A 162 27.96 -1.26 -15.87
C ILE A 162 27.51 -1.87 -17.19
N THR A 163 28.45 -2.34 -18.00
CA THR A 163 28.14 -3.04 -19.26
C THR A 163 28.51 -4.51 -19.13
N ALA A 164 27.55 -5.40 -19.35
CA ALA A 164 27.78 -6.84 -19.30
C ALA A 164 26.82 -7.60 -20.23
N PRO A 165 27.14 -8.84 -20.61
CA PRO A 165 26.19 -9.73 -21.26
C PRO A 165 24.94 -9.91 -20.38
N MET A 166 23.76 -9.89 -21.00
CA MET A 166 22.53 -10.26 -20.33
C MET A 166 22.39 -11.78 -20.29
N LEU A 167 21.77 -12.26 -19.22
CA LEU A 167 21.36 -13.65 -19.08
C LEU A 167 19.88 -13.67 -18.71
N TYR A 168 19.05 -14.25 -19.57
CA TYR A 168 17.66 -14.54 -19.21
C TYR A 168 17.62 -15.67 -18.17
N TYR A 169 16.92 -15.44 -17.06
CA TYR A 169 16.64 -16.49 -16.09
C TYR A 169 15.40 -17.26 -16.53
N ASP A 170 15.59 -18.45 -17.11
CA ASP A 170 14.50 -19.39 -17.38
C ASP A 170 14.19 -20.21 -16.11
N PRO A 171 13.03 -20.00 -15.45
CA PRO A 171 12.69 -20.76 -14.25
C PRO A 171 12.50 -22.27 -14.52
N ALA A 172 12.23 -22.68 -15.76
CA ALA A 172 12.14 -24.11 -16.12
C ALA A 172 13.53 -24.76 -16.26
N HIS A 173 14.54 -23.97 -16.63
CA HIS A 173 15.92 -24.41 -16.80
C HIS A 173 16.87 -23.38 -16.18
N PRO A 174 16.89 -23.26 -14.84
CA PRO A 174 17.61 -22.19 -14.18
C PRO A 174 19.12 -22.29 -14.47
N PRO A 175 19.80 -21.18 -14.81
CA PRO A 175 21.23 -21.19 -15.07
C PRO A 175 22.02 -21.62 -13.84
N ALA A 176 23.17 -22.26 -14.03
CA ALA A 176 24.05 -22.58 -12.90
C ALA A 176 24.63 -21.29 -12.30
N ALA A 177 24.97 -21.30 -11.00
CA ALA A 177 25.51 -20.11 -10.34
C ALA A 177 26.76 -19.55 -11.04
N GLY A 178 27.63 -20.42 -11.57
CA GLY A 178 28.81 -20.02 -12.34
C GLY A 178 28.48 -19.30 -13.65
N ASP A 179 27.30 -19.55 -14.24
CA ASP A 179 26.85 -18.88 -15.46
C ASP A 179 26.31 -17.48 -15.20
N ILE A 180 25.89 -17.18 -13.96
CA ILE A 180 25.31 -15.88 -13.56
C ILE A 180 26.42 -14.85 -13.28
N ALA A 181 27.57 -15.31 -12.78
CA ALA A 181 28.63 -14.44 -12.29
C ALA A 181 29.04 -13.39 -13.34
N GLY A 182 29.00 -12.11 -12.95
CA GLY A 182 29.41 -10.98 -13.79
C GLY A 182 28.44 -10.61 -14.92
N LYS A 183 27.27 -11.25 -15.02
CA LYS A 183 26.24 -10.94 -16.03
C LYS A 183 25.13 -10.05 -15.48
N ILE A 184 24.40 -9.38 -16.36
CA ILE A 184 23.13 -8.73 -16.01
C ILE A 184 22.03 -9.78 -16.09
N LEU A 185 21.48 -10.16 -14.94
CA LEU A 185 20.44 -11.19 -14.86
C LEU A 185 19.07 -10.57 -15.12
N VAL A 186 18.34 -11.12 -16.09
CA VAL A 186 17.02 -10.62 -16.51
C VAL A 186 15.93 -11.60 -16.11
N PHE A 187 15.02 -11.16 -15.25
CA PHE A 187 13.86 -11.93 -14.80
C PHE A 187 12.58 -11.44 -15.47
N GLN A 188 11.64 -12.35 -15.67
CA GLN A 188 10.24 -12.05 -15.92
C GLN A 188 9.43 -12.57 -14.73
N THR A 189 8.49 -11.77 -14.21
CA THR A 189 7.63 -12.27 -13.13
C THR A 189 6.78 -13.44 -13.57
N ALA A 190 6.65 -14.44 -12.71
CA ALA A 190 5.82 -15.60 -12.97
C ALA A 190 4.33 -15.18 -13.03
N PRO A 191 3.53 -15.81 -13.91
CA PRO A 191 2.09 -15.64 -13.89
C PRO A 191 1.51 -16.25 -12.60
N TYR A 192 0.22 -16.01 -12.36
CA TYR A 192 -0.48 -16.77 -11.33
C TYR A 192 -0.34 -18.28 -11.55
N PRO A 193 -0.18 -19.08 -10.48
CA PRO A 193 -0.16 -20.53 -10.59
C PRO A 193 -1.47 -21.05 -11.18
N ASN A 194 -1.45 -22.24 -11.78
CA ASN A 194 -2.67 -22.90 -12.21
C ASN A 194 -3.43 -23.46 -11.00
N PRO A 195 -4.79 -23.48 -11.02
CA PRO A 195 -5.56 -24.16 -9.99
C PRO A 195 -5.27 -25.67 -9.97
N PRO A 196 -5.44 -26.36 -8.83
CA PRO A 196 -5.97 -25.84 -7.57
C PRO A 196 -4.96 -24.93 -6.83
N TYR A 197 -5.44 -23.79 -6.35
CA TYR A 197 -4.62 -22.83 -5.62
C TYR A 197 -4.25 -23.34 -4.23
N SER A 198 -3.05 -23.00 -3.76
CA SER A 198 -2.67 -23.20 -2.36
C SER A 198 -3.44 -22.23 -1.47
N ASN A 199 -3.64 -22.60 -0.19
CA ASN A 199 -4.27 -21.68 0.77
C ASN A 199 -3.49 -20.38 0.91
N SER A 200 -2.14 -20.46 0.95
CA SER A 200 -1.30 -19.27 0.99
C SER A 200 -1.55 -18.32 -0.18
N PHE A 201 -1.74 -18.87 -1.39
CA PHE A 201 -2.06 -18.05 -2.56
C PHE A 201 -3.45 -17.42 -2.43
N LEU A 202 -4.46 -18.20 -2.04
CA LEU A 202 -5.82 -17.70 -1.86
C LEU A 202 -5.89 -16.59 -0.80
N ASP A 203 -5.24 -16.80 0.34
CA ASP A 203 -5.26 -15.88 1.47
C ASP A 203 -4.59 -14.54 1.15
N ASN A 204 -3.57 -14.53 0.30
CA ASN A 204 -2.80 -13.32 -0.01
C ASN A 204 -3.26 -12.59 -1.28
N TYR A 205 -3.82 -13.31 -2.26
CA TYR A 205 -4.05 -12.79 -3.62
C TYR A 205 -5.49 -12.90 -4.10
N THR A 206 -6.44 -13.21 -3.21
CA THR A 206 -7.88 -13.23 -3.53
C THR A 206 -8.73 -12.60 -2.44
N LEU A 207 -10.01 -12.34 -2.74
CA LEU A 207 -10.99 -12.09 -1.69
C LEU A 207 -11.33 -13.39 -0.98
N THR A 208 -11.19 -13.40 0.34
CA THR A 208 -11.49 -14.54 1.21
C THR A 208 -12.86 -14.42 1.88
N ASP A 209 -13.21 -15.44 2.68
CA ASP A 209 -14.44 -15.46 3.50
C ASP A 209 -14.54 -14.22 4.42
N TYR A 210 -15.75 -13.90 4.83
CA TYR A 210 -16.06 -12.71 5.61
C TYR A 210 -17.17 -12.97 6.63
N GLU A 211 -17.16 -12.22 7.73
CA GLU A 211 -18.20 -12.26 8.75
C GLU A 211 -19.32 -11.27 8.43
N TRP A 212 -18.95 -10.10 7.88
CA TRP A 212 -19.90 -9.11 7.38
C TRP A 212 -19.26 -8.30 6.25
N ARG A 213 -20.08 -7.88 5.30
CA ARG A 213 -19.64 -7.08 4.15
C ARG A 213 -20.73 -6.11 3.75
N SER A 214 -20.32 -4.89 3.40
CA SER A 214 -21.26 -3.87 2.93
C SER A 214 -21.97 -4.28 1.64
N PRO A 215 -23.21 -3.83 1.39
CA PRO A 215 -23.92 -4.09 0.14
C PRO A 215 -23.15 -3.55 -1.08
N GLY A 216 -23.24 -4.25 -2.20
CA GLY A 216 -22.61 -3.84 -3.47
C GLY A 216 -22.21 -5.02 -4.35
N LYS A 217 -21.57 -4.73 -5.48
CA LYS A 217 -20.97 -5.75 -6.36
C LYS A 217 -19.60 -6.17 -5.84
N TRP A 218 -19.40 -7.47 -5.63
CA TRP A 218 -18.14 -8.03 -5.13
C TRP A 218 -17.59 -9.08 -6.09
N PRO A 219 -16.26 -9.12 -6.31
CA PRO A 219 -15.63 -10.24 -7.00
C PRO A 219 -15.88 -11.57 -6.27
N THR A 220 -15.84 -12.65 -7.04
CA THR A 220 -16.01 -14.02 -6.52
C THR A 220 -14.94 -14.33 -5.47
N LEU A 221 -15.36 -14.92 -4.36
CA LEU A 221 -14.43 -15.37 -3.32
C LEU A 221 -13.49 -16.45 -3.84
N PHE A 222 -12.28 -16.50 -3.29
CA PHE A 222 -11.25 -17.50 -3.57
C PHE A 222 -10.89 -17.61 -5.06
N THR A 223 -11.07 -16.52 -5.79
CA THR A 223 -10.74 -16.41 -7.20
C THR A 223 -9.93 -15.13 -7.40
N PRO A 224 -8.76 -15.17 -8.05
CA PRO A 224 -8.01 -13.96 -8.38
C PRO A 224 -8.88 -13.05 -9.26
N PRO A 225 -9.20 -11.83 -8.83
CA PRO A 225 -9.93 -10.91 -9.68
C PRO A 225 -9.05 -10.48 -10.86
N ALA A 226 -9.67 -10.25 -12.01
CA ALA A 226 -8.96 -9.68 -13.16
C ALA A 226 -8.46 -8.27 -12.84
N ALA A 227 -7.30 -7.90 -13.39
CA ALA A 227 -6.71 -6.56 -13.21
C ALA A 227 -7.63 -5.43 -13.74
N SER A 228 -8.54 -5.74 -14.67
CA SER A 228 -9.57 -4.82 -15.17
C SER A 228 -10.71 -4.55 -14.19
N VAL A 229 -10.82 -5.33 -13.11
CA VAL A 229 -11.76 -5.12 -12.00
C VAL A 229 -11.03 -4.48 -10.80
N THR A 230 -9.82 -4.96 -10.49
CA THR A 230 -8.95 -4.40 -9.48
C THR A 230 -7.51 -4.80 -9.77
N SER A 231 -6.59 -3.84 -9.87
CA SER A 231 -5.18 -4.14 -10.08
C SER A 231 -4.46 -4.64 -8.82
N SER A 232 -5.00 -4.32 -7.62
CA SER A 232 -4.30 -4.47 -6.34
C SER A 232 -3.78 -5.88 -6.07
N TYR A 233 -4.59 -6.92 -6.33
CA TYR A 233 -4.18 -8.32 -6.11
C TYR A 233 -3.13 -8.80 -7.11
N HIS A 234 -3.21 -8.36 -8.35
CA HIS A 234 -2.24 -8.72 -9.39
C HIS A 234 -0.91 -8.01 -9.18
N SER A 235 -0.95 -6.71 -8.90
CA SER A 235 0.23 -5.95 -8.49
C SER A 235 0.91 -6.64 -7.31
N ARG A 236 0.17 -6.98 -6.23
CA ARG A 236 0.71 -7.68 -5.06
C ARG A 236 1.48 -8.95 -5.41
N TRP A 237 0.91 -9.78 -6.28
CA TRP A 237 1.58 -11.00 -6.73
C TRP A 237 2.87 -10.72 -7.51
N VAL A 238 2.81 -9.79 -8.46
CA VAL A 238 3.96 -9.44 -9.30
C VAL A 238 5.10 -8.90 -8.44
N TRP A 239 4.84 -7.89 -7.58
CA TRP A 239 5.92 -7.31 -6.79
C TRP A 239 6.43 -8.23 -5.69
N SER A 240 5.62 -9.16 -5.15
CA SER A 240 6.07 -10.08 -4.09
C SER A 240 7.30 -10.94 -4.46
N GLN A 241 7.58 -11.12 -5.76
CA GLN A 241 8.65 -11.97 -6.27
C GLN A 241 10.04 -11.32 -6.22
N LEU A 242 10.14 -9.98 -6.08
CA LEU A 242 11.42 -9.26 -6.23
C LEU A 242 12.47 -9.72 -5.21
N GLY A 243 12.08 -10.02 -3.97
CA GLY A 243 13.00 -10.55 -2.95
C GLY A 243 13.64 -11.89 -3.34
N GLY A 244 12.88 -12.78 -4.00
CA GLY A 244 13.40 -14.04 -4.52
C GLY A 244 14.41 -13.83 -5.66
N PHE A 245 14.12 -12.90 -6.55
CA PHE A 245 15.05 -12.54 -7.64
C PHE A 245 16.35 -11.91 -7.12
N ALA A 246 16.24 -11.03 -6.12
CA ALA A 246 17.41 -10.44 -5.46
C ALA A 246 18.31 -11.53 -4.85
N ALA A 247 17.73 -12.48 -4.12
CA ALA A 247 18.48 -13.59 -3.53
C ALA A 247 19.23 -14.44 -4.59
N ILE A 248 18.58 -14.73 -5.72
CA ILE A 248 19.21 -15.47 -6.83
C ILE A 248 20.39 -14.69 -7.42
N GLY A 249 20.18 -13.41 -7.74
CA GLY A 249 21.23 -12.58 -8.34
C GLY A 249 22.42 -12.35 -7.41
N ILE A 250 22.17 -12.11 -6.12
CA ILE A 250 23.20 -11.95 -5.10
C ILE A 250 24.04 -13.25 -4.97
N ASN A 251 23.38 -14.39 -4.82
CA ASN A 251 24.08 -15.69 -4.67
C ASN A 251 24.82 -16.12 -5.94
N GLY A 252 24.33 -15.72 -7.11
CA GLY A 252 24.99 -15.95 -8.40
C GLY A 252 26.07 -14.94 -8.75
N HIS A 253 26.33 -13.93 -7.90
CA HIS A 253 27.27 -12.84 -8.17
C HIS A 253 26.98 -12.10 -9.49
N ALA A 254 25.70 -11.84 -9.76
CA ALA A 254 25.28 -11.04 -10.92
C ALA A 254 25.87 -9.62 -10.84
N ALA A 255 26.29 -9.07 -11.99
CA ALA A 255 26.75 -7.69 -12.08
C ALA A 255 25.62 -6.69 -11.83
N GLY A 256 24.39 -7.04 -12.24
CA GLY A 256 23.17 -6.29 -11.99
C GLY A 256 21.94 -7.13 -12.31
N ILE A 257 20.76 -6.62 -11.98
CA ILE A 257 19.48 -7.30 -12.19
C ILE A 257 18.51 -6.38 -12.95
N VAL A 258 17.77 -6.96 -13.89
CA VAL A 258 16.58 -6.32 -14.47
C VAL A 258 15.39 -7.23 -14.26
N VAL A 259 14.32 -6.71 -13.65
CA VAL A 259 13.07 -7.45 -13.46
C VAL A 259 11.98 -6.86 -14.34
N VAL A 260 11.39 -7.67 -15.19
CA VAL A 260 10.24 -7.30 -16.02
C VAL A 260 8.95 -7.75 -15.35
N TYR A 261 8.19 -6.77 -14.87
CA TYR A 261 6.88 -6.96 -14.26
C TYR A 261 5.81 -7.18 -15.32
N ASP A 262 4.92 -8.13 -15.06
CA ASP A 262 3.65 -8.24 -15.81
C ASP A 262 2.64 -7.18 -15.36
N LEU A 263 3.03 -5.90 -15.44
CA LEU A 263 2.21 -4.75 -15.06
C LEU A 263 2.21 -3.73 -16.19
N SER A 264 1.10 -3.01 -16.37
CA SER A 264 1.04 -1.85 -17.25
C SER A 264 2.08 -0.80 -16.84
N PRO A 265 2.55 0.05 -17.77
CA PRO A 265 3.48 1.13 -17.47
C PRO A 265 3.07 1.96 -16.24
N GLY A 266 1.79 2.34 -16.15
CA GLY A 266 1.31 3.15 -15.03
C GLY A 266 1.22 2.42 -13.69
N ALA A 267 1.01 1.10 -13.69
CA ALA A 267 0.95 0.28 -12.48
C ALA A 267 2.35 -0.06 -11.93
N ALA A 268 3.34 -0.26 -12.81
CA ALA A 268 4.72 -0.51 -12.41
C ALA A 268 5.45 0.77 -11.96
N PHE A 269 5.04 1.93 -12.46
CA PHE A 269 5.74 3.20 -12.24
C PHE A 269 5.81 3.61 -10.77
N GLY A 270 7.04 3.73 -10.24
CA GLY A 270 7.31 4.07 -8.85
C GLY A 270 6.97 2.96 -7.85
N LEU A 271 6.67 1.74 -8.31
CA LEU A 271 6.38 0.60 -7.45
C LEU A 271 7.66 0.19 -6.71
N ALA A 272 7.65 0.30 -5.39
CA ALA A 272 8.81 0.00 -4.55
C ALA A 272 8.46 -1.08 -3.52
N GLN A 273 9.34 -2.07 -3.38
CA GLN A 273 9.29 -3.04 -2.30
C GLN A 273 10.45 -2.80 -1.34
N ARG A 274 10.23 -3.09 -0.06
CA ARG A 274 11.22 -3.11 1.03
C ARG A 274 12.23 -4.25 0.94
N SER A 275 12.67 -4.55 -0.28
CA SER A 275 13.65 -5.59 -0.54
C SER A 275 14.95 -5.28 0.19
N VAL A 276 15.59 -6.34 0.67
CA VAL A 276 16.82 -6.24 1.46
C VAL A 276 17.92 -7.01 0.75
N TYR A 277 18.92 -6.29 0.27
CA TYR A 277 20.03 -6.86 -0.49
C TYR A 277 21.17 -7.21 0.44
N THR A 278 20.98 -8.22 1.29
CA THR A 278 22.00 -8.77 2.17
C THR A 278 22.16 -10.27 1.91
N PRO A 279 23.26 -10.91 2.34
CA PRO A 279 23.48 -12.34 2.09
C PRO A 279 22.38 -13.26 2.63
N ASP A 280 21.70 -12.86 3.70
CA ASP A 280 20.63 -13.62 4.35
C ASP A 280 19.23 -13.01 4.14
N GLY A 281 19.13 -11.94 3.36
CA GLY A 281 17.88 -11.21 3.10
C GLY A 281 17.31 -10.49 4.31
N LYS A 282 18.10 -10.29 5.38
CA LYS A 282 17.68 -9.61 6.62
C LYS A 282 18.29 -8.21 6.72
N ALA A 283 17.49 -7.28 7.26
CA ALA A 283 17.90 -5.92 7.54
C ALA A 283 18.18 -5.72 9.04
N GLY A 284 18.37 -4.47 9.46
CA GLY A 284 18.56 -4.07 10.85
C GLY A 284 19.95 -3.50 11.14
N LEU A 285 20.28 -3.39 12.43
CA LEU A 285 21.56 -2.84 12.87
C LEU A 285 22.74 -3.68 12.38
N GLY A 286 23.70 -3.03 11.75
CA GLY A 286 24.91 -3.69 11.23
C GLY A 286 24.68 -4.53 9.96
N ALA A 287 23.50 -4.41 9.32
CA ALA A 287 23.25 -5.02 8.02
C ALA A 287 24.32 -4.61 7.00
N LYS A 288 24.85 -5.60 6.27
CA LYS A 288 25.85 -5.38 5.22
C LYS A 288 25.22 -5.60 3.86
N TYR A 289 24.90 -4.50 3.19
CA TYR A 289 24.29 -4.55 1.87
C TYR A 289 25.29 -5.02 0.82
N ILE A 290 24.82 -5.85 -0.11
CA ILE A 290 25.55 -6.36 -1.25
C ILE A 290 25.18 -5.51 -2.47
N ASN A 291 26.21 -4.99 -3.14
CA ASN A 291 26.02 -4.21 -4.35
C ASN A 291 25.59 -5.12 -5.51
N CYS A 292 24.30 -5.09 -5.86
CA CYS A 292 23.69 -5.80 -6.98
C CYS A 292 22.59 -4.93 -7.59
N PRO A 293 22.98 -3.86 -8.33
CA PRO A 293 22.06 -2.80 -8.76
C PRO A 293 20.90 -3.40 -9.56
N THR A 294 19.67 -3.06 -9.15
CA THR A 294 18.46 -3.67 -9.71
C THR A 294 17.51 -2.63 -10.27
N LEU A 295 17.17 -2.78 -11.55
CA LEU A 295 16.13 -2.03 -12.24
C LEU A 295 14.87 -2.88 -12.40
N THR A 296 13.70 -2.23 -12.41
CA THR A 296 12.42 -2.88 -12.70
C THR A 296 11.74 -2.18 -13.87
N LEU A 297 11.09 -2.96 -14.73
CA LEU A 297 10.42 -2.51 -15.95
C LEU A 297 8.97 -2.98 -15.94
N ASP A 298 8.09 -2.24 -16.60
CA ASP A 298 6.76 -2.72 -16.97
C ASP A 298 6.81 -3.70 -18.15
N ARG A 299 5.66 -4.29 -18.49
CA ARG A 299 5.58 -5.32 -19.53
C ARG A 299 5.86 -4.78 -20.94
N VAL A 300 5.60 -3.49 -21.20
CA VAL A 300 5.78 -2.87 -22.51
C VAL A 300 7.27 -2.58 -22.73
N ASN A 301 7.88 -1.82 -21.82
CA ASN A 301 9.31 -1.48 -21.91
C ASN A 301 10.21 -2.71 -21.73
N GLY A 302 9.78 -3.68 -20.92
CA GLY A 302 10.53 -4.90 -20.67
C GLY A 302 10.50 -5.92 -21.81
N ALA A 303 9.56 -5.82 -22.76
CA ALA A 303 9.44 -6.79 -23.86
C ALA A 303 10.71 -6.87 -24.72
N LYS A 304 11.29 -5.72 -25.09
CA LYS A 304 12.56 -5.66 -25.82
C LYS A 304 13.69 -6.26 -25.00
N VAL A 305 13.79 -5.90 -23.72
CA VAL A 305 14.85 -6.37 -22.82
C VAL A 305 14.82 -7.89 -22.66
N LEU A 306 13.63 -8.50 -22.57
CA LEU A 306 13.48 -9.95 -22.56
C LEU A 306 13.96 -10.59 -23.86
N ALA A 307 13.63 -10.01 -25.01
CA ALA A 307 14.07 -10.52 -26.31
C ALA A 307 15.61 -10.46 -26.43
N ASP A 308 16.20 -9.33 -26.07
CA ASP A 308 17.65 -9.12 -26.11
C ASP A 308 18.38 -10.06 -25.14
N ALA A 309 17.85 -10.26 -23.92
CA ALA A 309 18.43 -11.17 -22.94
C ALA A 309 18.38 -12.64 -23.41
N LYS A 310 17.28 -13.06 -24.05
CA LYS A 310 17.15 -14.40 -24.66
C LYS A 310 18.10 -14.59 -25.84
N ALA A 311 18.47 -13.51 -26.53
CA ALA A 311 19.48 -13.51 -27.58
C ALA A 311 20.92 -13.34 -27.05
N GLY A 312 21.12 -13.24 -25.73
CA GLY A 312 22.44 -13.09 -25.12
C GLY A 312 23.13 -11.75 -25.42
N ARG A 313 22.36 -10.70 -25.74
CA ARG A 313 22.89 -9.35 -26.00
C ARG A 313 23.46 -8.72 -24.74
N ALA A 314 24.29 -7.71 -24.91
CA ALA A 314 24.78 -6.90 -23.80
C ALA A 314 23.79 -5.80 -23.42
N ALA A 315 23.88 -5.35 -22.17
CA ALA A 315 23.21 -4.15 -21.70
C ALA A 315 24.16 -3.28 -20.89
N THR A 316 23.91 -1.98 -20.90
CA THR A 316 24.48 -1.00 -19.98
C THR A 316 23.41 -0.61 -18.97
N LEU A 317 23.64 -0.91 -17.69
CA LEU A 317 22.75 -0.59 -16.57
C LEU A 317 23.35 0.57 -15.78
N THR A 318 22.57 1.61 -15.55
CA THR A 318 22.98 2.79 -14.77
C THR A 318 22.00 3.02 -13.61
N LEU A 319 22.51 2.93 -12.37
CA LEU A 319 21.78 3.20 -11.14
C LEU A 319 22.66 4.02 -10.20
N THR A 320 22.42 5.33 -10.15
CA THR A 320 23.10 6.24 -9.20
C THR A 320 22.28 6.34 -7.92
N ALA A 321 22.84 5.80 -6.84
CA ALA A 321 22.22 5.80 -5.53
C ALA A 321 23.29 5.89 -4.45
N ARG A 322 22.88 6.24 -3.24
CA ARG A 322 23.77 6.35 -2.07
C ARG A 322 23.04 5.96 -0.80
N PHE A 323 23.81 5.54 0.20
CA PHE A 323 23.31 5.44 1.56
C PHE A 323 23.60 6.74 2.30
N GLN A 324 22.60 7.27 2.98
CA GLN A 324 22.71 8.42 3.87
C GLN A 324 22.24 8.01 5.25
N ARG A 325 22.99 8.40 6.29
CA ARG A 325 22.51 8.23 7.66
C ARG A 325 21.40 9.23 7.92
N ASP A 326 20.18 8.74 8.13
CA ASP A 326 19.03 9.53 8.53
C ASP A 326 18.47 9.03 9.86
N THR A 327 17.67 9.88 10.52
CA THR A 327 17.00 9.56 11.78
C THR A 327 15.50 9.79 11.62
N GLY A 328 14.73 8.70 11.68
CA GLY A 328 13.28 8.74 11.82
C GLY A 328 12.85 8.88 13.28
N LYS A 329 11.54 9.02 13.53
CA LYS A 329 10.95 8.99 14.87
C LYS A 329 9.67 8.17 14.86
N ALA A 330 9.55 7.28 15.83
CA ALA A 330 8.25 6.75 16.21
C ALA A 330 7.64 7.68 17.26
N ILE A 331 6.48 8.26 16.99
CA ILE A 331 5.88 9.34 17.80
C ILE A 331 4.67 8.80 18.55
N ILE A 332 4.54 9.21 19.81
CA ILE A 332 3.41 8.90 20.69
C ILE A 332 2.70 10.19 21.04
N ALA A 333 1.37 10.16 21.05
CA ALA A 333 0.54 11.24 21.57
C ALA A 333 -0.67 10.67 22.31
N THR A 334 -1.11 11.33 23.38
CA THR A 334 -2.19 10.84 24.23
C THR A 334 -3.35 11.83 24.27
N LEU A 335 -4.57 11.39 23.97
CA LEU A 335 -5.79 12.16 24.18
C LEU A 335 -6.50 11.67 25.46
N PRO A 336 -6.48 12.44 26.57
CA PRO A 336 -6.94 11.98 27.88
C PRO A 336 -8.41 11.54 27.93
N GLY A 337 -8.68 10.39 28.54
CA GLY A 337 -10.01 9.95 28.93
C GLY A 337 -10.45 10.45 30.30
N SER A 338 -11.65 10.05 30.75
CA SER A 338 -12.22 10.41 32.05
C SER A 338 -11.32 10.05 33.23
N ASP A 339 -10.69 8.88 33.16
CA ASP A 339 -9.86 8.32 34.24
C ASP A 339 -8.35 8.50 34.00
N TYR A 340 -7.96 9.28 32.99
CA TYR A 340 -6.55 9.52 32.64
C TYR A 340 -5.73 10.00 33.86
N GLY A 341 -4.56 9.39 34.05
CA GLY A 341 -3.67 9.65 35.19
C GLY A 341 -4.08 8.96 36.50
N THR A 342 -5.12 8.12 36.49
CA THR A 342 -5.55 7.34 37.66
C THR A 342 -5.30 5.84 37.46
N PRO A 343 -5.30 5.02 38.53
CA PRO A 343 -5.20 3.56 38.40
C PRO A 343 -6.33 2.88 37.61
N ARG A 344 -7.39 3.60 37.24
CA ARG A 344 -8.52 3.10 36.44
C ARG A 344 -8.42 3.47 34.95
N ASP A 345 -7.33 4.11 34.53
CA ASP A 345 -7.15 4.51 33.13
C ASP A 345 -6.99 3.28 32.23
N GLU A 346 -8.01 3.00 31.44
CA GLU A 346 -7.95 2.04 30.35
C GLU A 346 -7.78 2.79 29.02
N GLN A 347 -6.87 2.30 28.19
CA GLN A 347 -6.42 2.99 26.99
C GLN A 347 -6.69 2.16 25.73
N VAL A 348 -6.99 2.85 24.64
CA VAL A 348 -7.07 2.26 23.29
C VAL A 348 -5.91 2.81 22.48
N LEU A 349 -5.08 1.92 21.96
CA LEU A 349 -3.96 2.27 21.09
C LEU A 349 -4.45 2.30 19.64
N LEU A 350 -4.24 3.43 18.95
CA LEU A 350 -4.39 3.56 17.52
C LEU A 350 -2.98 3.64 16.93
N ALA A 351 -2.64 2.75 16.00
CA ALA A 351 -1.31 2.67 15.38
C ALA A 351 -1.39 2.91 13.86
N THR A 352 -0.40 3.62 13.32
CA THR A 352 -0.20 3.84 11.88
C THR A 352 1.28 4.05 11.62
N HIS A 353 1.69 4.02 10.35
CA HIS A 353 3.03 4.43 9.94
C HIS A 353 3.01 5.82 9.29
N THR A 354 4.18 6.47 9.28
CA THR A 354 4.40 7.83 8.76
C THR A 354 5.37 7.86 7.59
N ASP A 355 5.86 6.70 7.16
CA ASP A 355 6.76 6.58 6.02
C ASP A 355 6.20 5.71 4.91
N ALA A 356 6.26 6.19 3.65
CA ALA A 356 6.01 5.37 2.46
C ALA A 356 6.42 6.08 1.16
N MET A 357 6.31 5.35 0.04
CA MET A 357 6.52 5.89 -1.29
C MET A 357 5.33 6.71 -1.83
N SER A 358 4.12 6.55 -1.27
CA SER A 358 2.90 7.14 -1.86
C SER A 358 1.97 7.78 -0.82
N LEU A 359 1.09 8.66 -1.31
CA LEU A 359 0.11 9.39 -0.48
C LEU A 359 -0.89 8.45 0.19
N ILE A 360 -1.48 7.50 -0.54
CA ILE A 360 -2.50 6.63 0.04
C ILE A 360 -1.87 5.65 1.02
N GLU A 361 -0.69 5.11 0.69
CA GLU A 361 0.05 4.25 1.62
C GLU A 361 0.26 4.96 2.96
N GLU A 362 0.65 6.24 2.91
CA GLU A 362 1.00 7.04 4.08
C GLU A 362 0.12 8.29 4.19
N ASN A 363 -1.13 8.05 4.54
CA ASN A 363 -2.08 9.07 5.02
C ASN A 363 -2.84 8.65 6.28
N GLY A 364 -2.50 7.51 6.89
CA GLY A 364 -3.10 7.05 8.15
C GLY A 364 -2.98 8.07 9.27
N GLY A 365 -1.85 8.79 9.33
CA GLY A 365 -1.64 9.89 10.27
C GLY A 365 -2.65 11.04 10.13
N LEU A 366 -3.14 11.32 8.91
CA LEU A 366 -4.21 12.29 8.69
C LEU A 366 -5.56 11.78 9.22
N GLY A 367 -5.83 10.48 9.06
CA GLY A 367 -6.98 9.82 9.65
C GLY A 367 -6.97 9.90 11.18
N MET A 368 -5.81 9.69 11.80
CA MET A 368 -5.61 9.85 13.24
C MET A 368 -5.89 11.27 13.73
N LEU A 369 -5.44 12.30 13.01
CA LEU A 369 -5.80 13.69 13.33
C LEU A 369 -7.33 13.91 13.26
N GLY A 370 -8.01 13.28 12.31
CA GLY A 370 -9.48 13.32 12.20
C GLY A 370 -10.16 12.72 13.44
N ILE A 371 -9.70 11.55 13.89
CA ILE A 371 -10.19 10.89 15.11
C ILE A 371 -9.92 11.77 16.34
N MET A 372 -8.69 12.27 16.48
CA MET A 372 -8.29 13.14 17.58
C MET A 372 -9.15 14.41 17.63
N SER A 373 -9.36 15.07 16.48
CA SER A 373 -10.21 16.25 16.35
C SER A 373 -11.66 15.99 16.73
N TYR A 374 -12.21 14.81 16.36
CA TYR A 374 -13.56 14.42 16.74
C TYR A 374 -13.69 14.24 18.26
N PHE A 375 -12.83 13.43 18.86
CA PHE A 375 -12.91 13.12 20.28
C PHE A 375 -12.54 14.31 21.18
N ASN A 376 -11.75 15.26 20.69
CA ASN A 376 -11.46 16.50 21.42
C ASN A 376 -12.69 17.40 21.60
N ARG A 377 -13.70 17.29 20.72
CA ARG A 377 -14.97 18.01 20.87
C ARG A 377 -15.87 17.41 21.95
N LEU A 378 -15.54 16.22 22.46
CA LEU A 378 -16.19 15.64 23.63
C LEU A 378 -15.50 16.11 24.91
N PRO A 379 -16.27 16.54 25.94
CA PRO A 379 -15.68 16.82 27.25
C PRO A 379 -14.97 15.56 27.77
N ARG A 380 -13.87 15.74 28.52
CA ARG A 380 -13.07 14.63 29.04
C ARG A 380 -13.89 13.63 29.85
N SER A 381 -14.91 14.09 30.59
CA SER A 381 -15.85 13.23 31.34
C SER A 381 -16.69 12.30 30.45
N ALA A 382 -16.87 12.62 29.16
CA ALA A 382 -17.61 11.82 28.19
C ALA A 382 -16.71 10.89 27.37
N ARG A 383 -15.39 10.88 27.60
CA ARG A 383 -14.42 9.98 26.96
C ARG A 383 -14.11 8.80 27.90
N PRO A 384 -14.73 7.62 27.75
CA PRO A 384 -14.61 6.55 28.74
C PRO A 384 -13.21 5.90 28.79
N ARG A 385 -12.40 6.13 27.75
CA ARG A 385 -11.05 5.59 27.58
C ARG A 385 -10.15 6.70 27.08
N THR A 386 -8.89 6.63 27.48
CA THR A 386 -7.83 7.44 26.88
C THR A 386 -7.48 6.86 25.52
N LEU A 387 -7.25 7.71 24.52
CA LEU A 387 -6.76 7.28 23.21
C LEU A 387 -5.26 7.56 23.12
N VAL A 388 -4.47 6.54 22.81
CA VAL A 388 -3.03 6.67 22.57
C VAL A 388 -2.82 6.51 21.07
N PHE A 389 -2.10 7.44 20.46
CA PHE A 389 -1.79 7.44 19.05
C PHE A 389 -0.31 7.12 18.86
N TYR A 390 -0.02 6.08 18.08
CA TYR A 390 1.32 5.65 17.74
C TYR A 390 1.55 5.81 16.24
N PHE A 391 2.56 6.62 15.91
CA PHE A 391 2.95 6.96 14.55
C PHE A 391 4.35 6.38 14.32
N ASP A 392 4.40 5.13 13.85
CA ASP A 392 5.66 4.45 13.54
C ASP A 392 6.30 5.06 12.27
N CYS A 393 7.60 4.88 12.08
CA CYS A 393 8.30 5.26 10.86
C CYS A 393 9.18 4.14 10.32
N ARG A 394 8.96 2.90 10.76
CA ARG A 394 9.75 1.74 10.36
C ARG A 394 9.11 0.94 9.23
N HIS A 395 7.91 1.33 8.78
CA HIS A 395 7.13 0.52 7.84
C HIS A 395 7.82 0.39 6.50
N PHE A 396 8.49 1.43 6.01
CA PHE A 396 9.28 1.46 4.77
C PHE A 396 10.79 1.54 4.97
N MET A 397 11.27 1.37 6.20
CA MET A 397 12.67 1.06 6.46
C MET A 397 13.02 -0.33 5.91
N PRO A 398 14.29 -0.60 5.55
CA PRO A 398 14.70 -1.92 5.07
C PRO A 398 14.27 -3.03 6.03
N GLY A 399 13.57 -4.03 5.50
CA GLY A 399 13.05 -5.18 6.26
C GLY A 399 11.85 -4.91 7.17
N GLY A 400 11.27 -3.70 7.14
CA GLY A 400 10.08 -3.34 7.93
C GLY A 400 10.31 -3.31 9.44
N GLU A 401 9.25 -3.07 10.20
CA GLU A 401 9.22 -2.89 11.65
C GLU A 401 9.96 -3.99 12.41
N ALA A 402 9.73 -5.25 12.02
CA ALA A 402 10.30 -6.43 12.66
C ALA A 402 11.84 -6.50 12.56
N SER A 403 12.46 -5.76 11.64
CA SER A 403 13.92 -5.68 11.53
C SER A 403 14.55 -4.66 12.50
N TRP A 404 13.72 -3.89 13.22
CA TRP A 404 14.15 -2.82 14.11
C TRP A 404 13.49 -2.88 15.51
N PRO A 405 13.41 -4.07 16.16
CA PRO A 405 12.65 -4.25 17.41
C PRO A 405 13.25 -3.48 18.59
N GLN A 406 14.55 -3.22 18.59
CA GLN A 406 15.23 -2.44 19.64
C GLN A 406 14.80 -0.97 19.69
N PHE A 407 14.11 -0.49 18.65
CA PHE A 407 13.56 0.87 18.58
C PHE A 407 12.03 0.88 18.68
N ASP A 408 11.41 -0.27 18.94
CA ASP A 408 9.98 -0.34 19.19
C ASP A 408 9.63 0.35 20.51
N TYR A 409 8.70 1.30 20.47
CA TYR A 409 8.34 2.10 21.65
C TYR A 409 7.90 1.23 22.83
N TYR A 410 7.11 0.18 22.57
CA TYR A 410 6.55 -0.67 23.61
C TYR A 410 7.51 -1.77 24.07
N THR A 411 8.54 -2.10 23.28
CA THR A 411 9.68 -2.89 23.74
C THR A 411 10.58 -2.09 24.68
N VAL A 412 10.79 -0.80 24.39
CA VAL A 412 11.57 0.12 25.25
C VAL A 412 10.79 0.49 26.52
N HIS A 413 9.46 0.62 26.42
CA HIS A 413 8.56 1.02 27.49
C HIS A 413 7.47 -0.04 27.78
N PRO A 414 7.84 -1.26 28.22
CA PRO A 414 6.88 -2.36 28.39
C PRO A 414 5.84 -2.08 29.49
N GLU A 415 6.10 -1.17 30.42
CA GLU A 415 5.15 -0.73 31.42
C GLU A 415 3.93 -0.01 30.83
N ARG A 416 4.08 0.63 29.67
CA ARG A 416 3.01 1.37 28.98
C ARG A 416 1.96 0.46 28.35
N LEU A 417 2.28 -0.82 28.12
CA LEU A 417 1.33 -1.81 27.62
C LEU A 417 0.26 -2.20 28.64
N LYS A 418 0.51 -2.03 29.93
CA LYS A 418 -0.36 -2.53 31.01
C LYS A 418 -1.77 -1.92 30.99
N THR A 419 -1.90 -0.69 30.51
CA THR A 419 -3.15 0.07 30.47
C THR A 419 -3.89 -0.08 29.14
N ILE A 420 -3.26 -0.66 28.11
CA ILE A 420 -3.86 -0.83 26.79
C ILE A 420 -4.80 -2.04 26.81
N VAL A 421 -6.08 -1.79 26.52
CA VAL A 421 -7.13 -2.83 26.50
C VAL A 421 -7.61 -3.18 25.09
N ALA A 422 -7.24 -2.37 24.10
CA ALA A 422 -7.52 -2.62 22.69
C ALA A 422 -6.49 -1.89 21.80
N THR A 423 -6.22 -2.46 20.63
CA THR A 423 -5.37 -1.87 19.60
C THR A 423 -6.13 -1.79 18.27
N ILE A 424 -5.88 -0.76 17.48
CA ILE A 424 -6.45 -0.55 16.15
C ILE A 424 -5.33 -0.09 15.23
N GLY A 425 -4.93 -0.92 14.27
CA GLY A 425 -4.08 -0.51 13.14
C GLY A 425 -4.89 0.25 12.11
N ILE A 426 -4.36 1.37 11.62
CA ILE A 426 -5.05 2.27 10.69
C ILE A 426 -4.10 2.65 9.56
N GLU A 427 -4.43 2.25 8.34
CA GLU A 427 -3.64 2.50 7.15
C GLU A 427 -4.55 2.76 5.95
N HIS A 428 -4.03 3.43 4.93
CA HIS A 428 -4.68 3.60 3.62
C HIS A 428 -6.05 4.27 3.69
N MET A 429 -6.08 5.46 4.27
CA MET A 429 -7.30 6.23 4.57
C MET A 429 -7.91 6.86 3.32
N GLY A 430 -8.77 6.10 2.66
CA GLY A 430 -9.58 6.55 1.53
C GLY A 430 -8.77 6.66 0.23
N GLY A 431 -9.09 5.80 -0.74
CA GLY A 431 -8.45 5.83 -2.06
C GLY A 431 -9.40 5.33 -3.14
N ARG A 432 -9.21 5.82 -4.37
CA ARG A 432 -9.93 5.29 -5.53
C ARG A 432 -9.31 3.97 -5.97
N GLN A 433 -10.16 3.02 -6.36
CA GLN A 433 -9.69 1.77 -6.93
C GLN A 433 -9.02 2.05 -8.28
N THR A 434 -7.89 1.39 -8.53
CA THR A 434 -7.22 1.39 -9.82
C THR A 434 -7.39 0.05 -10.54
N ILE A 435 -7.35 0.11 -11.87
CA ILE A 435 -7.57 -1.01 -12.78
C ILE A 435 -6.64 -0.92 -13.99
N GLU A 436 -6.45 -2.05 -14.66
CA GLU A 436 -5.74 -2.15 -15.94
C GLU A 436 -6.73 -2.41 -17.09
N THR A 437 -6.74 -1.54 -18.10
CA THR A 437 -7.70 -1.58 -19.22
C THR A 437 -7.01 -1.51 -20.59
N GLY A 438 -7.80 -1.57 -21.67
CA GLY A 438 -7.31 -1.62 -23.05
C GLY A 438 -7.20 -3.05 -23.59
N PRO A 439 -7.08 -3.22 -24.93
CA PRO A 439 -7.00 -4.54 -25.56
C PRO A 439 -5.74 -5.34 -25.15
N ASP A 440 -4.72 -4.63 -24.67
CA ASP A 440 -3.43 -5.14 -24.21
C ASP A 440 -3.24 -5.00 -22.69
N GLY A 441 -4.25 -4.48 -21.97
CA GLY A 441 -4.18 -4.27 -20.52
C GLY A 441 -3.17 -3.21 -20.07
N ASN A 442 -2.69 -2.33 -20.96
CA ASN A 442 -1.59 -1.42 -20.66
C ASN A 442 -2.00 -0.01 -20.20
N ARG A 443 -3.30 0.24 -20.02
CA ARG A 443 -3.78 1.52 -19.46
C ARG A 443 -4.03 1.36 -17.97
N TYR A 444 -3.38 2.20 -17.16
CA TYR A 444 -3.61 2.25 -15.72
C TYR A 444 -4.54 3.41 -15.37
N GLU A 445 -5.75 3.08 -14.91
CA GLU A 445 -6.85 4.03 -14.77
C GLU A 445 -7.52 3.87 -13.40
N TYR A 446 -8.26 4.90 -12.98
CA TYR A 446 -9.19 4.75 -11.86
C TYR A 446 -10.46 4.05 -12.33
N SER A 447 -10.99 3.15 -11.51
CA SER A 447 -12.29 2.52 -11.73
C SER A 447 -13.38 3.60 -11.85
N SER A 448 -14.27 3.42 -12.82
CA SER A 448 -15.46 4.23 -13.06
C SER A 448 -16.70 3.69 -12.35
N GLU A 449 -16.60 2.54 -11.66
CA GLU A 449 -17.68 1.97 -10.85
C GLU A 449 -18.06 2.90 -9.70
N LEU A 450 -19.29 2.72 -9.18
CA LEU A 450 -19.73 3.37 -7.95
C LEU A 450 -18.89 2.89 -6.75
N PRO A 451 -18.73 3.71 -5.69
CA PRO A 451 -17.95 3.32 -4.50
C PRO A 451 -18.32 1.95 -3.95
N GLU A 452 -19.61 1.66 -3.76
CA GLU A 452 -20.13 0.38 -3.27
C GLU A 452 -19.83 -0.81 -4.19
N ASN A 453 -19.59 -0.55 -5.47
CA ASN A 453 -19.34 -1.55 -6.51
C ASN A 453 -17.85 -1.71 -6.87
N GLY A 454 -16.94 -1.12 -6.09
CA GLY A 454 -15.50 -1.19 -6.32
C GLY A 454 -14.90 0.03 -7.03
N GLY A 455 -15.56 1.19 -6.96
CA GLY A 455 -14.96 2.48 -7.36
C GLY A 455 -13.90 3.01 -6.39
N VAL A 456 -13.89 2.50 -5.15
CA VAL A 456 -12.94 2.82 -4.09
C VAL A 456 -12.21 1.56 -3.62
N ILE A 457 -11.02 1.76 -3.05
CA ILE A 457 -10.25 0.68 -2.41
C ILE A 457 -11.10 0.09 -1.29
N THR A 458 -11.04 -1.24 -1.15
CA THR A 458 -11.80 -1.94 -0.13
C THR A 458 -11.24 -1.65 1.25
N SER A 459 -12.10 -1.20 2.17
CA SER A 459 -11.75 -1.07 3.58
C SER A 459 -11.78 -2.47 4.22
N LEU A 460 -10.59 -3.01 4.47
CA LEU A 460 -10.39 -4.32 5.10
C LEU A 460 -10.35 -4.13 6.62
N MET A 461 -11.23 -4.82 7.33
CA MET A 461 -11.35 -4.77 8.78
C MET A 461 -11.07 -6.15 9.37
N ASP A 462 -9.82 -6.37 9.77
CA ASP A 462 -9.38 -7.64 10.36
C ASP A 462 -9.51 -7.61 11.89
N VAL A 463 -10.50 -8.34 12.40
CA VAL A 463 -10.79 -8.50 13.82
C VAL A 463 -10.02 -9.70 14.38
N TYR A 464 -8.96 -9.40 15.12
CA TYR A 464 -8.22 -10.40 15.88
C TYR A 464 -9.05 -10.93 17.07
N ASN A 465 -8.69 -12.12 17.56
CA ASN A 465 -9.35 -12.81 18.68
C ASN A 465 -10.81 -13.25 18.48
N ASN A 466 -11.35 -13.20 17.25
CA ASN A 466 -12.76 -13.54 16.95
C ASN A 466 -13.77 -12.79 17.82
N ASN A 467 -13.53 -11.51 18.10
CA ASN A 467 -14.44 -10.72 18.92
C ASN A 467 -15.73 -10.39 18.14
N ILE A 468 -16.77 -11.20 18.32
CA ILE A 468 -18.07 -11.03 17.66
C ILE A 468 -18.67 -9.65 17.93
N TRP A 469 -18.51 -9.12 19.14
CA TRP A 469 -19.01 -7.78 19.46
C TRP A 469 -18.33 -6.72 18.59
N LEU A 470 -17.03 -6.83 18.33
CA LEU A 470 -16.31 -5.88 17.47
C LEU A 470 -16.74 -6.02 16.00
N VAL A 471 -16.96 -7.24 15.52
CA VAL A 471 -17.52 -7.49 14.18
C VAL A 471 -18.89 -6.81 14.03
N GLU A 472 -19.79 -7.01 14.99
CA GLU A 472 -21.12 -6.39 14.98
C GLU A 472 -21.04 -4.86 15.12
N ALA A 473 -20.12 -4.36 15.94
CA ALA A 473 -19.88 -2.93 16.11
C ALA A 473 -19.44 -2.27 14.80
N ILE A 474 -18.49 -2.88 14.10
CA ILE A 474 -17.99 -2.39 12.80
C ILE A 474 -19.09 -2.46 11.75
N ALA A 475 -19.82 -3.59 11.66
CA ALA A 475 -20.92 -3.74 10.71
C ALA A 475 -22.01 -2.68 10.91
N ARG A 476 -22.40 -2.41 12.16
CA ARG A 476 -23.36 -1.35 12.51
C ARG A 476 -22.80 0.03 12.18
N ALA A 477 -21.57 0.35 12.59
CA ALA A 477 -20.94 1.63 12.30
C ALA A 477 -20.84 1.89 10.78
N ALA A 478 -20.44 0.90 10.00
CA ALA A 478 -20.39 1.00 8.55
C ALA A 478 -21.78 1.20 7.92
N THR A 479 -22.79 0.49 8.42
CA THR A 479 -24.18 0.63 7.93
C THR A 479 -24.77 1.99 8.27
N ASP A 480 -24.68 2.40 9.55
CA ASP A 480 -25.27 3.65 10.07
C ASP A 480 -24.63 4.90 9.44
N ASN A 481 -23.38 4.80 8.98
CA ASN A 481 -22.64 5.90 8.37
C ASN A 481 -22.48 5.75 6.85
N HIS A 482 -23.19 4.80 6.22
CA HIS A 482 -23.14 4.54 4.78
C HIS A 482 -21.71 4.39 4.25
N TRP A 483 -20.82 3.73 4.99
CA TRP A 483 -19.45 3.51 4.56
C TRP A 483 -19.43 2.47 3.42
N PRO A 484 -19.11 2.87 2.17
CA PRO A 484 -19.07 1.94 1.06
C PRO A 484 -17.87 1.00 1.16
N ARG A 485 -18.00 -0.20 0.58
CA ARG A 485 -16.88 -1.10 0.29
C ARG A 485 -16.09 -1.53 1.55
N VAL A 486 -16.80 -1.84 2.62
CA VAL A 486 -16.24 -2.44 3.83
C VAL A 486 -16.37 -3.97 3.79
N ASP A 487 -15.28 -4.66 4.13
CA ASP A 487 -15.21 -6.11 4.32
C ASP A 487 -14.64 -6.41 5.71
N VAL A 488 -15.42 -7.10 6.56
CA VAL A 488 -15.05 -7.42 7.95
C VAL A 488 -14.76 -8.89 8.06
N LYS A 489 -13.57 -9.20 8.56
CA LYS A 489 -13.07 -10.56 8.72
C LYS A 489 -12.63 -10.80 10.16
N ALA A 490 -12.81 -12.01 10.65
CA ALA A 490 -12.26 -12.45 11.93
C ALA A 490 -11.19 -13.52 11.70
N GLY A 491 -10.00 -13.31 12.26
CA GLY A 491 -8.90 -14.27 12.20
C GLY A 491 -9.23 -15.58 12.95
N ARG A 492 -8.49 -16.67 12.73
CA ARG A 492 -8.69 -17.93 13.49
C ARG A 492 -8.45 -17.76 14.99
N ARG A 493 -9.12 -18.59 15.82
CA ARG A 493 -8.85 -18.69 17.27
C ARG A 493 -7.38 -19.05 17.47
N ILE A 494 -6.59 -18.14 18.01
CA ILE A 494 -5.30 -18.46 18.62
C ILE A 494 -5.62 -18.93 20.04
N SER A 495 -5.54 -20.24 20.27
CA SER A 495 -5.58 -20.79 21.62
C SER A 495 -4.26 -20.45 22.29
N GLY A 496 -4.29 -19.52 23.26
CA GLY A 496 -3.36 -19.39 24.38
C GLY A 496 -1.85 -19.43 24.12
N HIS A 497 -1.18 -18.36 24.52
CA HIS A 497 0.27 -18.09 24.53
C HIS A 497 0.76 -17.29 23.33
N GLY A 498 1.43 -16.17 23.65
CA GLY A 498 1.74 -15.08 22.75
C GLY A 498 2.69 -15.47 21.65
N GLU A 499 2.24 -15.23 20.42
CA GLU A 499 3.09 -14.99 19.26
C GLU A 499 2.49 -13.77 18.54
N GLU A 500 3.17 -12.63 18.69
CA GLU A 500 2.90 -11.36 18.00
C GLU A 500 2.65 -11.59 16.51
N SER A 501 1.61 -10.96 16.00
CA SER A 501 1.18 -11.04 14.61
C SER A 501 1.92 -10.03 13.76
N ASP A 502 2.84 -10.53 12.94
CA ASP A 502 3.45 -9.82 11.81
C ASP A 502 2.37 -9.23 10.88
N GLU A 503 2.50 -7.95 10.56
CA GLU A 503 1.63 -7.19 9.66
C GLU A 503 1.92 -7.45 8.16
N GLN A 504 2.36 -8.66 7.84
CA GLN A 504 2.40 -9.17 6.47
C GLN A 504 2.26 -10.68 6.43
N GLY A 505 1.06 -11.13 6.05
CA GLY A 505 0.91 -12.25 5.12
C GLY A 505 1.66 -13.55 5.45
N ALA A 506 1.56 -14.06 6.68
CA ALA A 506 1.85 -15.46 6.93
C ALA A 506 1.03 -15.99 8.11
N ARG A 507 0.18 -17.01 7.87
CA ARG A 507 -0.16 -18.04 8.87
C ARG A 507 -0.85 -19.24 8.21
N VAL A 508 -0.31 -20.43 8.50
CA VAL A 508 -0.52 -21.70 7.79
C VAL A 508 -1.67 -22.56 8.36
N SER A 509 -2.55 -23.03 7.46
CA SER A 509 -3.39 -24.26 7.43
C SER A 509 -4.41 -24.60 8.55
N HIS A 510 -5.66 -24.97 8.15
CA HIS A 510 -6.24 -26.35 8.11
C HIS A 510 -7.81 -26.34 8.05
N PRO A 511 -8.64 -27.42 8.16
CA PRO A 511 -9.94 -27.49 7.46
C PRO A 511 -11.15 -27.33 8.40
N GLY A 512 -12.09 -26.44 8.08
CA GLY A 512 -13.25 -26.19 8.96
C GLY A 512 -14.51 -25.72 8.25
N HIS A 513 -14.77 -26.20 7.03
CA HIS A 513 -15.79 -25.63 6.14
C HIS A 513 -17.23 -26.15 6.30
N ARG A 514 -17.57 -26.97 7.30
CA ARG A 514 -18.94 -27.54 7.41
C ARG A 514 -19.84 -26.98 8.51
N ALA A 515 -19.30 -26.38 9.58
CA ALA A 515 -20.13 -25.94 10.71
C ALA A 515 -20.72 -24.53 10.55
N ARG A 516 -20.14 -23.65 9.71
CA ARG A 516 -20.52 -22.22 9.63
C ARG A 516 -21.73 -21.91 8.73
N ARG A 517 -22.26 -22.89 7.98
CA ARG A 517 -23.41 -22.69 7.07
C ARG A 517 -24.77 -22.47 7.76
N ARG A 518 -24.88 -22.59 9.08
CA ARG A 518 -26.18 -22.51 9.79
C ARG A 518 -26.47 -21.18 10.49
N LEU A 519 -25.48 -20.30 10.69
CA LEU A 519 -25.69 -19.04 11.42
C LEU A 519 -26.02 -17.86 10.49
N ALA A 520 -25.40 -17.79 9.31
CA ALA A 520 -25.62 -16.69 8.35
C ALA A 520 -27.05 -16.62 7.78
N ARG A 521 -27.80 -17.73 7.74
CA ARG A 521 -29.20 -17.74 7.27
C ARG A 521 -30.22 -17.17 8.26
N ARG A 522 -29.82 -16.83 9.49
CA ARG A 522 -30.74 -16.25 10.49
C ARG A 522 -30.75 -14.72 10.53
N LEU A 523 -29.81 -14.04 9.87
CA LEU A 523 -29.74 -12.57 9.88
C LEU A 523 -30.31 -11.91 8.60
N ASP A 524 -30.51 -12.68 7.52
CA ASP A 524 -31.16 -12.20 6.28
C ASP A 524 -32.70 -12.20 6.31
N ALA A 525 -33.34 -12.70 7.39
CA ALA A 525 -34.79 -12.91 7.42
C ALA A 525 -35.62 -11.71 7.93
N ASP A 526 -34.99 -10.64 8.43
CA ASP A 526 -35.70 -9.53 9.10
C ASP A 526 -35.69 -8.19 8.34
N VAL A 527 -35.49 -8.20 7.02
CA VAL A 527 -35.77 -7.03 6.17
C VAL A 527 -36.99 -7.31 5.29
N ARG A 528 -38.19 -7.00 5.80
CA ARG A 528 -39.40 -6.90 4.98
C ARG A 528 -39.56 -5.47 4.46
N PRO A 529 -39.78 -5.25 3.15
CA PRO A 529 -40.13 -3.94 2.63
C PRO A 529 -41.60 -3.60 2.93
N GLY A 530 -41.83 -2.36 3.39
CA GLY A 530 -43.14 -1.80 3.69
C GLY A 530 -44.01 -1.56 2.46
N ARG A 531 -45.32 -1.71 2.67
CA ARG A 531 -46.40 -1.47 1.72
C ARG A 531 -46.42 0.00 1.26
N TYR A 532 -46.48 0.23 -0.05
CA TYR A 532 -47.15 1.39 -0.63
C TYR A 532 -48.28 0.90 -1.53
N GLY A 533 -49.47 1.45 -1.30
CA GLY A 533 -50.65 1.19 -2.11
C GLY A 533 -50.69 2.06 -3.37
N SER A 534 -51.22 1.51 -4.45
CA SER A 534 -52.02 2.25 -5.42
C SER A 534 -52.92 1.25 -6.15
N GLY A 535 -54.17 1.65 -6.34
CA GLY A 535 -55.21 0.81 -6.89
C GLY A 535 -55.29 0.87 -8.42
N SER A 536 -56.15 -0.02 -8.91
CA SER A 536 -56.98 0.06 -10.12
C SER A 536 -56.68 -0.92 -11.26
N ALA A 537 -57.81 -1.36 -11.81
CA ALA A 537 -58.08 -2.02 -13.09
C ALA A 537 -57.62 -3.48 -13.31
N ARG A 538 -58.55 -4.39 -13.02
CA ARG A 538 -58.66 -5.70 -13.66
C ARG A 538 -59.07 -5.56 -15.13
N VAL A 539 -58.40 -6.26 -16.03
CA VAL A 539 -58.99 -6.79 -17.27
C VAL A 539 -58.65 -8.27 -17.38
N ARG A 540 -59.68 -9.09 -17.60
CA ARG A 540 -59.62 -10.55 -17.82
C ARG A 540 -59.63 -10.84 -19.33
N GLN A 541 -58.92 -11.89 -19.75
CA GLN A 541 -59.34 -12.94 -20.71
C GLN A 541 -58.20 -13.99 -20.77
N ARG A 542 -58.38 -15.25 -20.33
CA ARG A 542 -58.85 -16.45 -21.10
C ARG A 542 -58.03 -16.64 -22.39
N LEU A 543 -57.54 -17.79 -22.84
CA LEU A 543 -57.60 -19.23 -22.48
C LEU A 543 -56.62 -19.92 -23.47
N PHE A 544 -56.06 -21.06 -23.08
CA PHE A 544 -55.77 -22.29 -23.86
C PHE A 544 -54.41 -22.95 -23.53
N ARG A 545 -54.56 -24.20 -23.08
CA ARG A 545 -53.60 -25.32 -23.00
C ARG A 545 -54.00 -26.30 -24.13
N PRO A 546 -53.37 -27.48 -24.32
CA PRO A 546 -52.02 -27.98 -24.01
C PRO A 546 -51.40 -28.73 -25.23
N ALA A 547 -50.16 -29.23 -25.15
CA ALA A 547 -49.79 -30.67 -25.05
C ALA A 547 -48.68 -30.92 -26.09
N GLY A 548 -47.70 -31.81 -25.96
CA GLY A 548 -47.35 -32.85 -25.01
C GLY A 548 -46.32 -33.81 -25.66
N GLY A 549 -45.53 -34.53 -24.85
CA GLY A 549 -44.72 -35.71 -25.24
C GLY A 549 -43.20 -35.46 -25.22
N ARG A 550 -42.39 -35.88 -24.22
CA ARG A 550 -41.95 -37.25 -23.80
C ARG A 550 -41.17 -38.00 -24.91
N LEU A 551 -40.04 -38.69 -24.73
CA LEU A 551 -39.10 -39.00 -23.62
C LEU A 551 -37.94 -39.89 -24.23
N VAL A 552 -36.81 -40.07 -23.51
CA VAL A 552 -35.77 -41.15 -23.60
C VAL A 552 -34.76 -41.06 -24.78
N ALA A 553 -33.43 -40.95 -24.66
CA ALA A 553 -32.31 -41.55 -23.89
C ALA A 553 -31.62 -42.78 -24.53
N ALA A 554 -30.32 -42.67 -24.84
CA ALA A 554 -29.25 -43.70 -24.84
C ALA A 554 -27.98 -43.11 -25.49
N ARG A 555 -26.86 -42.88 -24.79
CA ARG A 555 -25.70 -43.77 -24.54
C ARG A 555 -25.07 -44.40 -25.81
N GLY A 556 -23.78 -44.08 -26.05
CA GLY A 556 -22.89 -44.85 -26.93
C GLY A 556 -21.51 -44.20 -27.13
N ARG A 557 -20.45 -44.86 -26.64
CA ARG A 557 -19.01 -44.54 -26.68
C ARG A 557 -18.38 -44.92 -28.06
N ILE A 558 -17.50 -44.10 -28.65
CA ILE A 558 -16.01 -44.16 -28.71
C ILE A 558 -15.37 -45.21 -29.66
N HIS A 559 -14.41 -44.70 -30.47
CA HIS A 559 -13.27 -45.32 -31.22
C HIS A 559 -13.59 -46.21 -32.43
N ALA A 560 -12.80 -46.29 -33.51
CA ALA A 560 -11.49 -45.80 -33.98
C ALA A 560 -11.59 -45.70 -35.52
N GLY A 561 -10.69 -45.19 -36.37
CA GLY A 561 -9.30 -44.74 -36.32
C GLY A 561 -8.77 -44.65 -37.77
N GLN A 562 -7.59 -44.04 -37.94
CA GLN A 562 -6.66 -44.12 -39.09
C GLN A 562 -7.16 -43.62 -40.48
N ALA A 563 -6.34 -43.15 -41.43
CA ALA A 563 -4.97 -42.66 -41.54
C ALA A 563 -4.81 -42.10 -42.98
N SER A 564 -3.69 -41.41 -43.26
CA SER A 564 -3.16 -41.01 -44.58
C SER A 564 -3.90 -39.88 -45.31
N GLY A 565 -3.29 -38.90 -45.99
CA GLY A 565 -1.90 -38.68 -46.40
C GLY A 565 -1.85 -38.35 -47.90
N HIS A 566 -1.64 -37.08 -48.28
CA HIS A 566 -1.08 -36.57 -49.56
C HIS A 566 -1.25 -35.04 -49.61
N ARG A 567 -0.21 -34.19 -49.59
CA ARG A 567 0.71 -33.76 -50.69
C ARG A 567 0.01 -33.38 -52.00
N SER A 568 0.09 -32.10 -52.37
CA SER A 568 0.54 -31.51 -53.68
C SER A 568 0.08 -30.03 -53.73
N ARG A 569 0.99 -29.04 -53.69
CA ARG A 569 1.82 -28.44 -54.75
C ARG A 569 1.12 -27.35 -55.59
N VAL A 570 1.70 -26.14 -55.49
CA VAL A 570 2.10 -25.18 -56.54
C VAL A 570 1.02 -24.40 -57.32
N GLY A 571 1.20 -23.08 -57.33
CA GLY A 571 0.67 -22.14 -58.33
C GLY A 571 1.20 -20.72 -58.11
N HIS A 572 2.23 -20.33 -58.86
CA HIS A 572 2.78 -18.98 -59.01
C HIS A 572 1.91 -18.10 -59.92
N ALA A 573 1.91 -16.78 -59.71
CA ALA A 573 1.94 -15.66 -60.69
C ALA A 573 1.60 -14.35 -59.92
N GLU A 574 2.49 -13.40 -59.61
CA GLU A 574 3.26 -12.43 -60.41
C GLU A 574 2.48 -11.31 -61.15
N VAL A 575 2.86 -10.07 -60.77
CA VAL A 575 2.99 -8.80 -61.52
C VAL A 575 1.75 -7.92 -61.83
N GLY A 576 1.87 -6.63 -61.45
CA GLY A 576 1.11 -5.52 -62.01
C GLY A 576 1.33 -4.19 -61.27
N ALA A 577 2.38 -3.45 -61.62
CA ALA A 577 2.69 -2.09 -61.16
C ALA A 577 1.83 -1.01 -61.86
N GLY A 578 1.73 0.19 -61.26
CA GLY A 578 1.16 1.39 -61.90
C GLY A 578 1.33 2.67 -61.07
N GLU A 579 2.25 3.53 -61.54
CA GLU A 579 2.64 4.89 -61.10
C GLU A 579 1.48 5.91 -60.97
N ALA A 580 1.46 6.77 -59.94
CA ALA A 580 2.08 8.12 -59.80
C ALA A 580 1.38 9.27 -60.57
N ALA A 581 0.91 10.28 -59.83
CA ALA A 581 1.01 11.72 -60.15
C ALA A 581 0.36 12.57 -59.05
N GLY A 582 1.12 13.51 -58.48
CA GLY A 582 0.61 14.58 -57.63
C GLY A 582 0.33 15.86 -58.42
N LEU A 583 -0.46 16.76 -57.82
CA LEU A 583 -0.37 18.22 -57.94
C LEU A 583 -1.41 18.86 -57.02
N GLY A 584 -0.97 19.79 -56.16
CA GLY A 584 -1.82 20.54 -55.25
C GLY A 584 -2.33 21.86 -55.84
N VAL A 585 -3.24 22.53 -55.10
CA VAL A 585 -3.14 23.93 -54.62
C VAL A 585 -4.53 24.45 -54.17
N ARG A 586 -4.58 24.84 -52.88
CA ARG A 586 -5.27 25.97 -52.17
C ARG A 586 -6.73 26.35 -52.49
N GLY A 587 -7.50 26.57 -51.41
CA GLY A 587 -8.55 27.61 -51.38
C GLY A 587 -9.67 27.49 -50.33
N ALA A 588 -9.42 27.98 -49.12
CA ALA A 588 -10.33 28.66 -48.17
C ALA A 588 -11.76 28.15 -47.86
N ALA A 589 -11.91 27.73 -46.58
CA ALA A 589 -12.87 28.17 -45.57
C ALA A 589 -14.39 28.26 -45.87
N ARG A 590 -15.18 27.49 -45.10
CA ARG A 590 -16.29 28.01 -44.27
C ARG A 590 -16.64 27.04 -43.14
N SER A 591 -16.72 27.60 -41.94
CA SER A 591 -17.05 26.99 -40.64
C SER A 591 -18.54 26.74 -40.47
N VAL A 592 -18.90 25.64 -39.80
CA VAL A 592 -20.17 25.51 -39.06
C VAL A 592 -19.89 24.82 -37.72
N ASP A 593 -20.49 25.40 -36.68
CA ASP A 593 -20.19 25.28 -35.25
C ASP A 593 -20.52 23.94 -34.58
N ALA A 594 -19.78 23.66 -33.50
CA ALA A 594 -20.13 22.72 -32.43
C ALA A 594 -19.99 23.42 -31.04
N PRO A 595 -20.82 23.08 -30.03
CA PRO A 595 -21.08 23.97 -28.90
C PRO A 595 -20.16 23.79 -27.66
N GLY A 596 -19.84 24.92 -27.04
CA GLY A 596 -20.01 25.16 -25.59
C GLY A 596 -19.04 24.51 -24.60
N SER A 597 -17.90 25.17 -24.33
CA SER A 597 -16.92 24.76 -23.32
C SER A 597 -17.31 25.15 -21.88
N ALA A 598 -17.24 24.19 -20.95
CA ALA A 598 -17.37 24.38 -19.50
C ALA A 598 -16.09 24.93 -18.82
N ARG A 599 -15.36 25.85 -19.46
CA ARG A 599 -14.07 26.37 -18.96
C ARG A 599 -14.09 27.82 -18.48
N GLU A 600 -15.20 28.53 -18.64
CA GLU A 600 -15.31 29.94 -18.23
C GLU A 600 -15.55 30.21 -16.73
N PRO A 601 -16.28 29.37 -15.96
CA PRO A 601 -16.52 29.63 -14.54
C PRO A 601 -15.26 29.53 -13.66
N ILE A 602 -14.30 28.69 -14.06
CA ILE A 602 -13.07 28.42 -13.30
C ILE A 602 -12.08 29.58 -13.40
N ARG A 603 -11.91 30.16 -14.59
CA ARG A 603 -11.04 31.34 -14.78
C ARG A 603 -11.55 32.55 -13.99
N ARG A 604 -12.88 32.77 -13.95
CA ARG A 604 -13.47 33.85 -13.13
C ARG A 604 -13.28 33.63 -11.63
N ARG A 605 -13.35 32.37 -11.13
CA ARG A 605 -13.07 32.06 -9.71
C ARG A 605 -11.61 32.26 -9.31
N ILE A 606 -10.66 31.94 -10.20
CA ILE A 606 -9.22 32.13 -9.94
C ILE A 606 -8.87 33.63 -9.91
N GLN A 607 -9.43 34.42 -10.84
CA GLN A 607 -9.22 35.88 -10.85
C GLN A 607 -9.84 36.56 -9.62
N ALA A 608 -11.03 36.13 -9.19
CA ALA A 608 -11.68 36.65 -7.98
C ALA A 608 -10.88 36.33 -6.70
N ARG A 609 -10.22 35.16 -6.62
CA ARG A 609 -9.34 34.80 -5.49
C ARG A 609 -8.03 35.59 -5.48
N ARG A 610 -7.44 35.88 -6.65
CA ARG A 610 -6.26 36.76 -6.76
C ARG A 610 -6.58 38.19 -6.32
N ASN A 611 -7.72 38.73 -6.73
CA ASN A 611 -8.11 40.10 -6.36
C ASN A 611 -8.44 40.26 -4.86
N ARG A 612 -8.94 39.22 -4.18
CA ARG A 612 -9.13 39.25 -2.70
C ARG A 612 -7.82 39.19 -1.93
N ARG A 613 -6.81 38.47 -2.42
CA ARG A 613 -5.48 38.43 -1.80
C ARG A 613 -4.74 39.76 -1.93
N ALA A 614 -4.88 40.46 -3.06
CA ALA A 614 -4.27 41.78 -3.25
C ALA A 614 -4.82 42.82 -2.26
N ARG A 615 -6.15 42.88 -2.07
CA ARG A 615 -6.79 43.81 -1.12
C ARG A 615 -6.44 43.53 0.35
N SER A 616 -6.31 42.25 0.71
CA SER A 616 -5.88 41.85 2.06
C SER A 616 -4.42 42.22 2.39
N CYS A 617 -3.57 42.44 1.37
CA CYS A 617 -2.19 42.88 1.56
C CYS A 617 -2.09 44.41 1.67
N GLU A 618 -2.93 45.16 0.95
CA GLU A 618 -3.02 46.63 1.09
C GLU A 618 -3.61 47.04 2.45
N GLU A 619 -4.67 46.37 2.92
CA GLU A 619 -5.27 46.66 4.25
C GLU A 619 -4.35 46.33 5.44
N ARG A 620 -3.33 45.46 5.25
CA ARG A 620 -2.30 45.19 6.28
C ARG A 620 -1.13 46.17 6.24
N ALA A 621 -0.92 46.87 5.13
CA ALA A 621 0.14 47.87 5.00
C ALA A 621 -0.28 49.25 5.55
N GLU A 622 -1.58 49.58 5.52
CA GLU A 622 -2.11 50.85 6.04
C GLU A 622 -2.42 50.82 7.55
N GLY A 623 -2.46 49.64 8.18
CA GLY A 623 -2.75 49.47 9.60
C GLY A 623 -1.55 49.62 10.57
N SER A 624 -0.32 49.79 10.08
CA SER A 624 0.88 49.85 10.95
C SER A 624 1.47 51.26 11.15
N HIS A 625 0.76 52.31 10.76
CA HIS A 625 1.14 53.70 11.00
C HIS A 625 0.14 54.43 11.91
N ARG A 626 -0.02 53.94 13.14
CA ARG A 626 -0.43 54.74 14.30
C ARG A 626 -0.13 53.93 15.57
N GLU A 627 0.38 54.62 16.59
CA GLU A 627 0.68 54.14 17.95
C GLU A 627 2.06 53.49 18.20
N HIS A 628 3.06 54.33 18.55
CA HIS A 628 3.47 54.51 19.95
C HIS A 628 4.69 55.46 20.08
N ARG A 629 4.51 56.51 20.87
CA ARG A 629 5.58 57.32 21.47
C ARG A 629 6.02 56.65 22.78
N GLY A 630 7.33 56.63 23.07
CA GLY A 630 7.87 56.65 24.44
C GLY A 630 9.09 55.78 24.73
N SER A 631 10.21 56.44 25.10
CA SER A 631 11.27 56.00 26.03
C SER A 631 12.26 54.90 25.55
N SER A 632 13.46 55.30 25.08
CA SER A 632 14.79 55.30 25.78
C SER A 632 15.34 53.90 26.08
N GLY A 633 16.55 53.46 25.72
CA GLY A 633 17.72 54.08 25.10
C GLY A 633 18.77 52.97 24.83
N GLU A 634 19.90 53.40 24.28
CA GLU A 634 21.16 52.65 24.07
C GLU A 634 21.26 51.70 22.86
N ARG A 635 22.03 52.20 21.88
CA ARG A 635 22.73 51.50 20.78
C ARG A 635 24.23 51.50 21.16
N PRO A 636 25.08 50.60 20.63
CA PRO A 636 25.75 50.95 19.37
C PRO A 636 26.03 49.74 18.42
N THR A 637 25.85 49.95 17.10
CA THR A 637 26.87 49.85 16.01
C THR A 637 27.06 48.41 15.48
N GLU A 638 27.09 48.10 14.17
CA GLU A 638 27.25 48.89 12.94
C GLU A 638 26.92 48.00 11.70
N CYS A 639 26.46 48.66 10.62
CA CYS A 639 26.68 48.43 9.17
C CYS A 639 26.31 47.09 8.52
N ALA A 640 25.24 47.03 7.69
CA ALA A 640 25.15 47.44 6.26
C ALA A 640 25.78 46.38 5.30
N GLU A 641 25.29 46.06 4.11
CA GLU A 641 24.14 46.43 3.29
C GLU A 641 24.05 45.43 2.11
N THR A 642 22.84 45.26 1.57
CA THR A 642 22.46 45.00 0.16
C THR A 642 23.05 43.85 -0.69
N VAL A 643 22.09 42.99 -1.05
CA VAL A 643 21.78 42.36 -2.35
C VAL A 643 22.27 43.08 -3.63
N SER A 644 22.95 42.34 -4.51
CA SER A 644 22.75 42.28 -5.98
C SER A 644 23.45 41.02 -6.51
N GLY A 645 22.84 40.18 -7.34
CA GLY A 645 22.86 40.32 -8.80
C GLY A 645 23.35 39.00 -9.40
N GLN A 646 22.62 38.48 -10.39
CA GLN A 646 22.73 37.15 -10.98
C GLN A 646 23.88 37.05 -12.04
N PRO A 647 24.08 35.91 -12.76
CA PRO A 647 25.33 35.15 -12.81
C PRO A 647 26.19 35.36 -14.07
N THR A 648 27.49 35.07 -13.98
CA THR A 648 28.38 34.90 -15.15
C THR A 648 28.99 33.50 -15.21
N ARG A 649 28.87 32.89 -16.40
CA ARG A 649 29.61 31.70 -16.85
C ARG A 649 31.08 32.04 -17.11
N HIS A 650 31.98 31.11 -16.78
CA HIS A 650 33.20 30.66 -17.50
C HIS A 650 34.09 29.92 -16.47
N ALA A 651 34.29 28.61 -16.60
CA ALA A 651 35.36 27.93 -17.34
C ALA A 651 36.67 27.77 -16.54
N GLY A 652 37.01 26.51 -16.23
CA GLY A 652 38.37 25.97 -16.40
C GLY A 652 39.34 26.00 -15.21
N LEU A 653 40.07 24.87 -15.09
CA LEU A 653 41.29 24.56 -14.31
C LEU A 653 41.05 24.16 -12.83
N SER A 654 41.28 22.92 -12.39
CA SER A 654 42.45 22.02 -12.44
C SER A 654 43.32 22.11 -11.17
N ILE A 655 43.32 20.98 -10.44
CA ILE A 655 44.36 20.44 -9.55
C ILE A 655 44.63 21.17 -8.22
N SER A 656 44.18 20.53 -7.12
CA SER A 656 45.02 20.01 -6.01
C SER A 656 44.21 18.97 -5.24
#